data_AF-A0A9X1W9B1-F1
#
_entry.id   AF-A0A9X1W9B1-F1
#
_cell.length_a   1.000
_cell.length_b   1.000
_cell.length_c   1.000
_cell.angle_alpha   90.00
_cell.angle_beta   90.00
_cell.angle_gamma   90.00
#
_symmetry.space_group_name_H-M   'P 1'
#
loop_
_entity.id
_entity.type
_entity.pdbx_description
1 polymer ?
#
loop_
_entity_poly.entity_id
_entity_poly.type
_entity_poly.pdbx_seq_one_letter_code
_entity_poly.pdbx_strand_id
1 'polypeptide(L)'
;MAALGLRGKSLLALLLTFCLAIGVMALVGREALTGIQQRFGEAYARNVVQLNRERLFAPVTRELALAQRLAESQITRTWLLDEEDVPRRELFFLEAEGYQRALSDHSYFAASAASNRYYSNGDKQVPSQAPRYEMAPDAAEDEWFYATLRSEAPYHLNVDRSAVTGDLKIWFNVVVRDGSRPLGIVGSGISLKAFIEDFIEVDKTGVESMVLDGHGSILIHPDQSLVTLNAETSQGRSLATNVLGLLDDIEQATDLRELMAYGREHPGETPTLPVKLDGEPRLLALTWIPELQWFVASAVDLRTAQVIELRPLLPALTAVALLFVALILAGAWLVDRRVLRPLRQLRKSAQAIAAGQYNTPLPLDRNDEIGELSAAFRRMAQTIGNHTSELESRVQERTRALEQANREMAAAHKKIDDSIDYASLIQHAILPKLQLLADLDERHAVLWHPRDVVGGDFYVYRATSQGCLLGVVDCAGHGVPGALMTMLAHAAIEQAIADAGLHDPAAILSRTDGIVRRMLHADSTQHALATNMDVGLAYVDFERRRVIYAGAKIALYFSDGETLDELPAGRRAIGDRRLGEYRNAEIELKPGRTFYLATDGFLDQAGGELGYGFGNRRFAEMILRHARLPLAEQGAAFQATLAEYQGDYPQRDDITLLCFRFD
;
A
#
# COMPACT_ATOMS: atom_id res chain seq x y z
N MET A 1 -4.93 -11.40 2.26
CA MET A 1 -3.62 -10.71 2.11
C MET A 1 -3.57 -9.29 2.73
N ALA A 2 -4.50 -8.91 3.62
CA ALA A 2 -4.55 -7.56 4.21
C ALA A 2 -3.78 -7.38 5.55
N ALA A 3 -3.13 -8.43 6.09
CA ALA A 3 -2.57 -8.40 7.45
C ALA A 3 -1.07 -8.06 7.55
N LEU A 4 -0.30 -8.08 6.45
CA LEU A 4 1.15 -7.83 6.49
C LEU A 4 1.49 -6.37 6.15
N GLY A 5 2.13 -5.66 7.08
CA GLY A 5 2.70 -4.33 6.84
C GLY A 5 3.81 -4.34 5.77
N LEU A 6 4.32 -3.16 5.39
CA LEU A 6 5.30 -3.01 4.30
C LEU A 6 6.49 -3.98 4.44
N ARG A 7 7.01 -4.15 5.66
CA ARG A 7 8.09 -5.09 6.00
C ARG A 7 7.75 -6.54 5.70
N GLY A 8 6.52 -6.96 6.00
CA GLY A 8 6.04 -8.31 5.70
C GLY A 8 5.85 -8.54 4.20
N LYS A 9 5.36 -7.53 3.47
CA LYS A 9 5.22 -7.58 2.01
C LYS A 9 6.58 -7.68 1.31
N SER A 10 7.57 -6.90 1.74
CA SER A 10 8.94 -6.95 1.18
C SER A 10 9.61 -8.30 1.42
N LEU A 11 9.48 -8.85 2.64
CA LEU A 11 10.04 -10.17 2.97
C LEU A 11 9.35 -11.30 2.20
N LEU A 12 8.02 -11.23 2.05
CA LEU A 12 7.27 -12.20 1.26
C LEU A 12 7.67 -12.15 -0.21
N ALA A 13 7.82 -10.95 -0.79
CA ALA A 13 8.27 -10.79 -2.18
C ALA A 13 9.67 -11.40 -2.38
N LEU A 14 10.61 -11.10 -1.47
CA LEU A 14 11.97 -11.65 -1.52
C LEU A 14 11.95 -13.18 -1.44
N LEU A 15 11.16 -13.73 -0.50
CA LEU A 15 10.99 -15.17 -0.32
C LEU A 15 10.39 -15.82 -1.57
N LEU A 16 9.37 -15.22 -2.18
CA LEU A 16 8.77 -15.70 -3.42
C LEU A 16 9.76 -15.70 -4.59
N THR A 17 10.59 -14.65 -4.74
CA THR A 17 11.63 -14.61 -5.77
C THR A 17 12.67 -15.71 -5.56
N PHE A 18 13.05 -15.97 -4.30
CA PHE A 18 13.94 -17.07 -3.97
C PHE A 18 13.32 -18.44 -4.21
N CYS A 19 12.05 -18.65 -3.86
CA CYS A 19 11.33 -19.89 -4.17
C CYS A 19 11.25 -20.12 -5.68
N LEU A 20 11.01 -19.07 -6.47
CA LEU A 20 11.01 -19.17 -7.93
C LEU A 20 12.41 -19.56 -8.46
N ALA A 21 13.47 -18.91 -7.96
CA ALA A 21 14.84 -19.23 -8.35
C ALA A 21 15.23 -20.68 -7.99
N ILE A 22 14.82 -21.16 -6.81
CA ILE A 22 15.00 -22.56 -6.39
C ILE A 22 14.23 -23.50 -7.32
N GLY A 23 12.99 -23.16 -7.71
CA GLY A 23 12.21 -23.96 -8.65
C GLY A 23 12.89 -24.09 -10.01
N VAL A 24 13.43 -22.99 -10.56
CA VAL A 24 14.19 -23.00 -11.82
C VAL A 24 15.48 -23.80 -11.68
N MET A 25 16.23 -23.62 -10.60
CA MET A 25 17.46 -24.37 -10.34
C MET A 25 17.20 -25.87 -10.19
N ALA A 26 16.10 -26.26 -9.54
CA ALA A 26 15.68 -27.66 -9.41
C ALA A 26 15.31 -28.27 -10.78
N LEU A 27 14.64 -27.50 -11.65
CA LEU A 27 14.33 -27.94 -13.01
C LEU A 27 15.61 -28.18 -13.82
N VAL A 28 16.53 -27.20 -13.84
CA VAL A 28 17.82 -27.30 -14.54
C VAL A 28 18.68 -28.43 -13.95
N GLY A 29 18.70 -28.57 -12.62
CA GLY A 29 19.41 -29.64 -11.93
C GLY A 29 18.88 -31.02 -12.27
N ARG A 30 17.55 -31.17 -12.41
CA ARG A 30 16.93 -32.42 -12.85
C ARG A 30 17.35 -32.78 -14.28
N GLU A 31 17.33 -31.82 -15.19
CA GLU A 31 17.71 -32.00 -16.59
C GLU A 31 19.21 -32.35 -16.73
N ALA A 32 20.06 -31.64 -15.98
CA ALA A 32 21.49 -31.93 -15.91
C ALA A 32 21.77 -33.33 -15.33
N LEU A 33 21.08 -33.73 -14.26
CA LEU A 33 21.25 -35.05 -13.65
C LEU A 33 20.85 -36.17 -14.62
N THR A 34 19.73 -36.01 -15.34
CA THR A 34 19.34 -36.98 -16.37
C THR A 34 20.36 -37.11 -17.50
N GLY A 35 20.93 -36.00 -17.97
CA GLY A 35 21.97 -36.02 -19.00
C GLY A 35 23.29 -36.64 -18.52
N ILE A 36 23.66 -36.42 -17.25
CA ILE A 36 24.82 -37.05 -16.62
C ILE A 36 24.61 -38.56 -16.51
N GLN A 37 23.46 -39.00 -15.97
CA GLN A 37 23.15 -40.43 -15.81
C GLN A 37 23.21 -41.19 -17.13
N GLN A 38 22.68 -40.63 -18.21
CA GLN A 38 22.70 -41.27 -19.52
C GLN A 38 24.13 -41.41 -20.08
N ARG A 39 24.91 -40.33 -20.09
CA ARG A 39 26.29 -40.36 -20.62
C ARG A 39 27.23 -41.23 -19.79
N PHE A 40 27.13 -41.15 -18.46
CA PHE A 40 27.90 -42.03 -17.58
C PHE A 40 27.46 -43.48 -17.70
N GLY A 41 26.15 -43.73 -17.88
CA GLY A 41 25.62 -45.06 -18.11
C GLY A 41 26.17 -45.74 -19.36
N GLU A 42 26.18 -45.02 -20.48
CA GLU A 42 26.79 -45.49 -21.74
C GLU A 42 28.29 -45.73 -21.59
N ALA A 43 29.03 -44.80 -21.00
CA ALA A 43 30.47 -44.96 -20.77
C ALA A 43 30.77 -46.15 -19.85
N TYR A 44 29.99 -46.33 -18.79
CA TYR A 44 30.13 -47.45 -17.87
C TYR A 44 29.83 -48.79 -18.56
N ALA A 45 28.73 -48.90 -19.30
CA ALA A 45 28.38 -50.12 -20.03
C ALA A 45 29.45 -50.50 -21.05
N ARG A 46 30.00 -49.53 -21.81
CA ARG A 46 31.11 -49.77 -22.74
C ARG A 46 32.37 -50.26 -22.02
N ASN A 47 32.74 -49.62 -20.92
CA ASN A 47 33.94 -49.98 -20.14
C ASN A 47 33.84 -51.39 -19.56
N VAL A 48 32.66 -51.78 -19.05
CA VAL A 48 32.44 -53.14 -18.53
C VAL A 48 32.60 -54.18 -19.64
N VAL A 49 32.00 -53.96 -20.81
CA VAL A 49 32.11 -54.88 -21.95
C VAL A 49 33.55 -54.99 -22.46
N GLN A 50 34.28 -53.88 -22.57
CA GLN A 50 35.70 -53.90 -22.94
C GLN A 50 36.53 -54.68 -21.92
N LEU A 51 36.31 -54.47 -20.62
CA LEU A 51 37.01 -55.21 -19.57
C LEU A 51 36.71 -56.71 -19.64
N ASN A 52 35.45 -57.09 -19.82
CA ASN A 52 35.04 -58.49 -19.94
C ASN A 52 35.59 -59.13 -21.21
N ARG A 53 35.68 -58.39 -22.32
CA ARG A 53 36.35 -58.81 -23.56
C ARG A 53 37.81 -59.18 -23.29
N GLU A 54 38.57 -58.29 -22.65
CA GLU A 54 39.99 -58.54 -22.32
C GLU A 54 40.16 -59.74 -21.37
N ARG A 55 39.28 -59.86 -20.36
CA ARG A 55 39.27 -60.98 -19.41
C ARG A 55 38.95 -62.32 -20.08
N LEU A 56 38.04 -62.33 -21.05
CA LEU A 56 37.67 -63.54 -21.80
C LEU A 56 38.71 -63.92 -22.84
N PHE A 57 39.23 -62.95 -23.59
CA PHE A 57 40.09 -63.20 -24.74
C PHE A 57 41.37 -63.94 -24.36
N ALA A 58 42.12 -63.43 -23.37
CA ALA A 58 43.42 -63.97 -22.99
C ALA A 58 43.42 -65.47 -22.61
N PRO A 59 42.55 -65.96 -21.69
CA PRO A 59 42.54 -67.38 -21.30
C PRO A 59 42.02 -68.29 -22.42
N VAL A 60 40.98 -67.87 -23.16
CA VAL A 60 40.38 -68.67 -24.23
C VAL A 60 41.37 -68.83 -25.40
N THR A 61 42.04 -67.75 -25.82
CA THR A 61 43.06 -67.83 -26.87
C THR A 61 44.28 -68.63 -26.43
N ARG A 62 44.68 -68.57 -25.15
CA ARG A 62 45.76 -69.42 -24.61
C ARG A 62 45.40 -70.90 -24.68
N GLU A 63 44.20 -71.27 -24.24
CA GLU A 63 43.71 -72.65 -24.31
C GLU A 63 43.65 -73.15 -25.75
N LEU A 64 43.05 -72.36 -26.65
CA LEU A 64 42.96 -72.68 -28.06
C LEU A 64 44.36 -72.89 -28.67
N ALA A 65 45.33 -72.04 -28.36
CA ALA A 65 46.69 -72.18 -28.86
C ALA A 65 47.38 -73.46 -28.36
N LEU A 66 47.15 -73.87 -27.11
CA LEU A 66 47.67 -75.14 -26.58
C LEU A 66 47.01 -76.35 -27.25
N ALA A 67 45.69 -76.31 -27.43
CA ALA A 67 44.94 -77.35 -28.14
C ALA A 67 45.38 -77.47 -29.61
N GLN A 68 45.61 -76.35 -30.29
CA GLN A 68 46.15 -76.31 -31.65
C GLN A 68 47.56 -76.91 -31.72
N ARG A 69 48.44 -76.58 -30.77
CA ARG A 69 49.78 -77.18 -30.71
C ARG A 69 49.75 -78.68 -30.47
N LEU A 70 48.82 -79.18 -29.65
CA LEU A 70 48.61 -80.62 -29.46
C LEU A 70 48.11 -81.28 -30.75
N ALA A 71 47.22 -80.62 -31.50
CA ALA A 71 46.69 -81.12 -32.77
C ALA A 71 47.74 -81.14 -33.89
N GLU A 72 48.63 -80.14 -33.94
CA GLU A 72 49.71 -80.03 -34.92
C GLU A 72 50.93 -80.90 -34.58
N SER A 73 50.96 -81.50 -33.40
CA SER A 73 52.04 -82.40 -32.99
C SER A 73 52.15 -83.59 -33.95
N GLN A 74 53.39 -83.88 -34.36
CA GLN A 74 53.70 -85.07 -35.15
C GLN A 74 53.40 -86.36 -34.38
N ILE A 75 53.49 -86.35 -33.05
CA ILE A 75 53.19 -87.51 -32.21
C ILE A 75 51.69 -87.79 -32.26
N THR A 76 50.84 -86.77 -32.05
CA THR A 76 49.38 -86.88 -32.18
C THR A 76 48.98 -87.39 -33.57
N ARG A 77 49.53 -86.82 -34.63
CA ARG A 77 49.22 -87.24 -36.01
C ARG A 77 49.65 -88.68 -36.30
N THR A 78 50.86 -89.08 -35.90
CA THR A 78 51.37 -90.43 -36.18
C THR A 78 50.66 -91.51 -35.39
N TRP A 79 50.17 -91.20 -34.19
CA TRP A 79 49.30 -92.08 -33.42
C TRP A 79 47.89 -92.19 -34.03
N LEU A 80 47.25 -91.08 -34.41
CA LEU A 80 45.92 -91.14 -35.03
C LEU A 80 45.90 -91.82 -36.42
N LEU A 81 47.06 -91.92 -37.09
CA LEU A 81 47.20 -92.72 -38.31
C LEU A 81 47.14 -94.23 -38.06
N ASP A 82 47.60 -94.69 -36.88
CA ASP A 82 47.62 -96.10 -36.49
C ASP A 82 47.49 -96.22 -34.96
N GLU A 83 46.24 -96.25 -34.49
CA GLU A 83 45.88 -96.20 -33.07
C GLU A 83 46.30 -97.47 -32.29
N GLU A 84 46.49 -98.59 -33.00
CA GLU A 84 46.84 -99.88 -32.42
C GLU A 84 48.37 -100.05 -32.21
N ASP A 85 49.19 -99.14 -32.74
CA ASP A 85 50.64 -99.09 -32.52
C ASP A 85 50.95 -98.66 -31.07
N VAL A 86 51.31 -99.64 -30.23
CA VAL A 86 51.54 -99.45 -28.78
C VAL A 86 52.61 -98.38 -28.48
N PRO A 87 53.82 -98.41 -29.10
CA PRO A 87 54.80 -97.32 -28.93
C PRO A 87 54.27 -95.92 -29.25
N ARG A 88 53.52 -95.76 -30.35
CA ARG A 88 52.96 -94.43 -30.71
C ARG A 88 51.91 -93.97 -29.71
N ARG A 89 51.06 -94.89 -29.25
CA ARG A 89 50.06 -94.62 -28.23
C ARG A 89 50.71 -94.16 -26.92
N GLU A 90 51.71 -94.88 -26.42
CA GLU A 90 52.42 -94.50 -25.19
C GLU A 90 53.08 -93.11 -25.30
N LEU A 91 53.71 -92.82 -26.46
CA LEU A 91 54.30 -91.51 -26.74
C LEU A 91 53.26 -90.37 -26.76
N PHE A 92 52.09 -90.60 -27.37
CA PHE A 92 51.01 -89.62 -27.37
C PHE A 92 50.53 -89.32 -25.94
N PHE A 93 50.23 -90.35 -25.14
CA PHE A 93 49.75 -90.13 -23.76
C PHE A 93 50.80 -89.44 -22.89
N LEU A 94 52.09 -89.70 -23.09
CA LEU A 94 53.18 -89.01 -22.40
C LEU A 94 53.28 -87.53 -22.82
N GLU A 95 53.16 -87.22 -24.11
CA GLU A 95 53.14 -85.84 -24.59
C GLU A 95 51.90 -85.10 -24.06
N ALA A 96 50.73 -85.72 -24.17
CA ALA A 96 49.47 -85.13 -23.76
C ALA A 96 49.41 -84.85 -22.24
N GLU A 97 50.11 -85.63 -21.40
CA GLU A 97 50.28 -85.32 -19.98
C GLU A 97 51.02 -83.99 -19.75
N GLY A 98 52.01 -83.67 -20.61
CA GLY A 98 52.71 -82.38 -20.59
C GLY A 98 51.78 -81.21 -20.88
N TYR A 99 50.90 -81.35 -21.89
CA TYR A 99 49.86 -80.38 -22.18
C TYR A 99 48.84 -80.31 -21.05
N GLN A 100 48.40 -81.44 -20.49
CA GLN A 100 47.45 -81.50 -19.37
C GLN A 100 47.86 -80.56 -18.22
N ARG A 101 49.14 -80.54 -17.83
CA ARG A 101 49.62 -79.66 -16.76
C ARG A 101 49.58 -78.17 -17.12
N ALA A 102 49.65 -77.82 -18.40
CA ALA A 102 49.62 -76.45 -18.89
C ALA A 102 48.20 -75.94 -19.21
N LEU A 103 47.25 -76.87 -19.45
CA LEU A 103 45.83 -76.56 -19.68
C LEU A 103 45.16 -76.16 -18.36
N SER A 104 44.18 -75.29 -18.45
CA SER A 104 43.58 -74.55 -17.33
C SER A 104 42.73 -75.43 -16.43
N ASP A 105 41.99 -76.38 -17.02
CA ASP A 105 41.19 -77.38 -16.29
C ASP A 105 41.96 -78.69 -16.06
N HIS A 106 43.26 -78.68 -16.32
CA HIS A 106 44.14 -79.84 -16.29
C HIS A 106 43.54 -81.08 -16.97
N SER A 107 42.88 -80.89 -18.13
CA SER A 107 42.23 -81.97 -18.86
C SER A 107 42.35 -81.80 -20.38
N TYR A 108 42.46 -82.93 -21.09
CA TYR A 108 42.47 -83.00 -22.55
C TYR A 108 41.59 -84.16 -23.03
N PHE A 109 41.30 -84.16 -24.33
CA PHE A 109 40.68 -85.27 -25.01
C PHE A 109 41.29 -85.51 -26.40
N ALA A 110 41.09 -86.71 -26.91
CA ALA A 110 41.39 -87.10 -28.27
C ALA A 110 40.32 -88.05 -28.78
N ALA A 111 39.93 -87.89 -30.03
CA ALA A 111 38.83 -88.61 -30.65
C ALA A 111 39.26 -89.05 -32.06
N SER A 112 39.30 -90.36 -32.30
CA SER A 112 39.79 -90.92 -33.56
C SER A 112 38.68 -90.98 -34.61
N ALA A 113 38.94 -90.45 -35.81
CA ALA A 113 37.99 -90.55 -36.93
C ALA A 113 38.00 -91.95 -37.59
N ALA A 114 39.03 -92.76 -37.34
CA ALA A 114 39.15 -94.09 -37.91
C ALA A 114 38.40 -95.15 -37.08
N SER A 115 38.48 -95.06 -35.74
CA SER A 115 37.91 -96.03 -34.81
C SER A 115 36.68 -95.53 -34.05
N ASN A 116 36.34 -94.24 -34.17
CA ASN A 116 35.32 -93.55 -33.37
C ASN A 116 35.56 -93.63 -31.85
N ARG A 117 36.78 -93.94 -31.41
CA ARG A 117 37.11 -94.03 -29.98
C ARG A 117 37.39 -92.65 -29.40
N TYR A 118 36.80 -92.40 -28.24
CA TYR A 118 37.01 -91.18 -27.47
C TYR A 118 37.92 -91.45 -26.26
N TYR A 119 38.96 -90.65 -26.12
CA TYR A 119 39.94 -90.68 -25.05
C TYR A 119 39.89 -89.36 -24.29
N SER A 120 39.96 -89.41 -22.97
CA SER A 120 40.10 -88.19 -22.15
C SER A 120 40.83 -88.52 -20.86
N ASN A 121 41.66 -87.57 -20.42
CA ASN A 121 42.33 -87.59 -19.12
C ASN A 121 42.26 -86.20 -18.49
N GLY A 122 42.19 -86.17 -17.17
CA GLY A 122 42.23 -84.96 -16.38
C GLY A 122 42.19 -85.24 -14.89
N ASP A 123 42.36 -84.22 -14.05
CA ASP A 123 42.49 -84.37 -12.59
C ASP A 123 41.28 -85.06 -11.92
N LYS A 124 40.09 -84.90 -12.50
CA LYS A 124 38.84 -85.55 -12.03
C LYS A 124 38.61 -86.95 -12.58
N GLN A 125 39.53 -87.48 -13.39
CA GLN A 125 39.39 -88.77 -14.06
C GLN A 125 40.53 -89.70 -13.63
N VAL A 126 40.24 -91.00 -13.50
CA VAL A 126 41.30 -92.00 -13.34
C VAL A 126 42.11 -92.05 -14.65
N PRO A 127 43.44 -91.84 -14.63
CA PRO A 127 44.26 -91.88 -15.84
C PRO A 127 44.06 -93.17 -16.65
N SER A 128 43.81 -93.04 -17.95
CA SER A 128 43.55 -94.16 -18.85
C SER A 128 44.17 -93.93 -20.22
N GLN A 129 44.80 -94.98 -20.76
CA GLN A 129 45.19 -95.04 -22.18
C GLN A 129 44.17 -95.84 -23.02
N ALA A 130 43.18 -96.47 -22.37
CA ALA A 130 42.06 -97.11 -23.04
C ALA A 130 40.97 -96.07 -23.35
N PRO A 131 40.17 -96.28 -24.42
CA PRO A 131 39.07 -95.38 -24.76
C PRO A 131 38.04 -95.34 -23.62
N ARG A 132 37.45 -94.17 -23.39
CA ARG A 132 36.35 -93.98 -22.43
C ARG A 132 35.05 -94.56 -22.96
N TYR A 133 34.79 -94.37 -24.25
CA TYR A 133 33.68 -94.95 -24.99
C TYR A 133 33.94 -94.88 -26.50
N GLU A 134 33.07 -95.52 -27.29
CA GLU A 134 33.05 -95.45 -28.76
C GLU A 134 31.85 -94.60 -29.19
N MET A 135 32.11 -93.57 -30.00
CA MET A 135 31.13 -92.59 -30.45
C MET A 135 30.26 -93.17 -31.59
N ALA A 136 28.98 -92.82 -31.60
CA ALA A 136 28.04 -93.28 -32.62
C ALA A 136 27.51 -92.13 -33.50
N PRO A 137 27.49 -92.26 -34.84
CA PRO A 137 27.01 -91.20 -35.75
C PRO A 137 25.57 -90.73 -35.49
N ASP A 138 24.72 -91.62 -34.98
CA ASP A 138 23.31 -91.37 -34.73
C ASP A 138 23.01 -90.94 -33.28
N ALA A 139 24.03 -90.91 -32.40
CA ALA A 139 23.87 -90.47 -31.01
C ALA A 139 23.93 -88.94 -30.92
N ALA A 140 22.90 -88.33 -30.34
CA ALA A 140 22.80 -86.87 -30.22
C ALA A 140 23.97 -86.25 -29.42
N GLU A 141 24.49 -86.98 -28.42
CA GLU A 141 25.63 -86.56 -27.60
C GLU A 141 26.97 -86.58 -28.33
N ASP A 142 27.06 -87.24 -29.49
CA ASP A 142 28.28 -87.32 -30.32
C ASP A 142 28.18 -86.46 -31.60
N GLU A 143 27.07 -85.74 -31.81
CA GLU A 143 26.86 -84.90 -33.01
C GLU A 143 28.00 -83.88 -33.17
N TRP A 144 28.53 -83.35 -32.06
CA TRP A 144 29.64 -82.40 -32.05
C TRP A 144 30.88 -82.92 -32.80
N PHE A 145 31.20 -84.21 -32.69
CA PHE A 145 32.39 -84.81 -33.29
C PHE A 145 32.23 -84.86 -34.81
N TYR A 146 31.12 -85.41 -35.29
CA TYR A 146 30.84 -85.53 -36.72
C TYR A 146 30.53 -84.18 -37.38
N ALA A 147 29.96 -83.22 -36.65
CA ALA A 147 29.78 -81.86 -37.12
C ALA A 147 31.13 -81.16 -37.29
N THR A 148 32.02 -81.27 -36.30
CA THR A 148 33.37 -80.67 -36.33
C THR A 148 34.23 -81.27 -37.45
N LEU A 149 34.18 -82.60 -37.64
CA LEU A 149 34.93 -83.27 -38.73
C LEU A 149 34.49 -82.84 -40.14
N ARG A 150 33.20 -82.54 -40.32
CA ARG A 150 32.63 -82.08 -41.60
C ARG A 150 32.93 -80.62 -41.91
N SER A 151 33.32 -79.85 -40.90
CA SER A 151 33.60 -78.42 -41.06
C SER A 151 34.94 -78.17 -41.75
N GLU A 152 34.99 -77.06 -42.49
CA GLU A 152 36.22 -76.53 -43.08
C GLU A 152 37.02 -75.70 -42.08
N ALA A 153 36.43 -75.32 -40.94
CA ALA A 153 37.13 -74.57 -39.90
C ALA A 153 38.23 -75.42 -39.24
N PRO A 154 39.37 -74.80 -38.86
CA PRO A 154 40.46 -75.51 -38.20
C PRO A 154 40.12 -75.95 -36.77
N TYR A 155 39.17 -75.27 -36.12
CA TYR A 155 38.69 -75.59 -34.78
C TYR A 155 37.23 -75.17 -34.61
N HIS A 156 36.59 -75.74 -33.60
CA HIS A 156 35.24 -75.41 -33.14
C HIS A 156 35.24 -75.17 -31.65
N LEU A 157 34.56 -74.11 -31.21
CA LEU A 157 34.36 -73.81 -29.80
C LEU A 157 32.87 -73.96 -29.48
N ASN A 158 32.54 -74.87 -28.57
CA ASN A 158 31.15 -75.09 -28.15
C ASN A 158 31.07 -75.23 -26.63
N VAL A 159 29.87 -75.00 -26.09
CA VAL A 159 29.58 -75.24 -24.68
C VAL A 159 28.73 -76.49 -24.59
N ASP A 160 29.23 -77.50 -23.87
CA ASP A 160 28.52 -78.76 -23.71
C ASP A 160 28.93 -79.49 -22.42
N ARG A 161 28.16 -80.50 -22.05
CA ARG A 161 28.46 -81.38 -20.93
C ARG A 161 29.54 -82.38 -21.31
N SER A 162 30.47 -82.59 -20.40
CA SER A 162 31.45 -83.67 -20.50
C SER A 162 30.77 -85.03 -20.54
N ALA A 163 31.01 -85.80 -21.59
CA ALA A 163 30.55 -87.19 -21.70
C ALA A 163 31.09 -88.08 -20.56
N VAL A 164 32.23 -87.70 -19.96
CA VAL A 164 32.88 -88.48 -18.88
C VAL A 164 32.47 -88.00 -17.49
N THR A 165 32.37 -86.68 -17.29
CA THR A 165 32.19 -86.09 -15.94
C THR A 165 30.85 -85.38 -15.74
N GLY A 166 30.07 -85.13 -16.79
CA GLY A 166 28.77 -84.42 -16.74
C GLY A 166 28.85 -82.90 -16.53
N ASP A 167 30.01 -82.39 -16.09
CA ASP A 167 30.27 -80.97 -15.89
C ASP A 167 30.16 -80.19 -17.22
N LEU A 168 29.56 -78.99 -17.17
CA LEU A 168 29.53 -78.06 -18.30
C LEU A 168 30.90 -77.47 -18.55
N LYS A 169 31.35 -77.54 -19.81
CA LYS A 169 32.63 -77.01 -20.24
C LYS A 169 32.51 -76.23 -21.55
N ILE A 170 33.41 -75.27 -21.70
CA ILE A 170 33.74 -74.65 -22.99
C ILE A 170 34.78 -75.57 -23.62
N TRP A 171 34.42 -76.23 -24.71
CA TRP A 171 35.25 -77.19 -25.43
C TRP A 171 36.02 -76.53 -26.56
N PHE A 172 37.28 -76.94 -26.70
CA PHE A 172 38.21 -76.48 -27.73
C PHE A 172 38.51 -77.62 -28.68
N ASN A 173 37.68 -77.80 -29.71
CA ASN A 173 37.77 -78.94 -30.61
C ASN A 173 38.66 -78.59 -31.80
N VAL A 174 39.87 -79.16 -31.88
CA VAL A 174 40.80 -78.89 -32.98
C VAL A 174 40.95 -80.13 -33.86
N VAL A 175 40.76 -79.96 -35.17
CA VAL A 175 40.83 -81.07 -36.12
C VAL A 175 42.29 -81.41 -36.42
N VAL A 176 42.68 -82.66 -36.18
CA VAL A 176 43.99 -83.19 -36.59
C VAL A 176 43.90 -83.63 -38.04
N ARG A 177 44.76 -83.10 -38.91
CA ARG A 177 44.74 -83.40 -40.35
C ARG A 177 46.05 -83.99 -40.85
N ASP A 178 45.93 -84.89 -41.82
CA ASP A 178 47.00 -85.33 -42.71
C ASP A 178 46.72 -84.81 -44.12
N GLY A 179 47.31 -83.66 -44.46
CA GLY A 179 46.93 -82.91 -45.66
C GLY A 179 45.48 -82.45 -45.56
N SER A 180 44.62 -82.88 -46.48
CA SER A 180 43.18 -82.58 -46.48
C SER A 180 42.34 -83.57 -45.66
N ARG A 181 42.89 -84.74 -45.31
CA ARG A 181 42.15 -85.79 -44.60
C ARG A 181 42.12 -85.50 -43.09
N PRO A 182 40.93 -85.41 -42.46
CA PRO A 182 40.84 -85.36 -41.00
C PRO A 182 41.12 -86.75 -40.42
N LEU A 183 42.03 -86.84 -39.46
CA LEU A 183 42.39 -88.07 -38.75
C LEU A 183 41.62 -88.24 -37.43
N GLY A 184 41.20 -87.13 -36.84
CA GLY A 184 40.53 -87.10 -35.55
C GLY A 184 40.43 -85.67 -35.03
N ILE A 185 39.98 -85.54 -33.80
CA ILE A 185 39.87 -84.26 -33.10
C ILE A 185 40.59 -84.39 -31.77
N VAL A 186 41.41 -83.41 -31.42
CA VAL A 186 41.99 -83.30 -30.09
C VAL A 186 41.65 -81.94 -29.51
N GLY A 187 41.69 -81.84 -28.19
CA GLY A 187 41.29 -80.60 -27.56
C GLY A 187 41.40 -80.60 -26.05
N SER A 188 40.91 -79.51 -25.49
CA SER A 188 40.76 -79.30 -24.06
C SER A 188 39.35 -78.79 -23.75
N GLY A 189 39.05 -78.65 -22.47
CA GLY A 189 37.86 -77.96 -22.03
C GLY A 189 38.16 -77.10 -20.82
N ILE A 190 37.51 -75.93 -20.72
CA ILE A 190 37.52 -75.12 -19.49
C ILE A 190 36.19 -75.35 -18.77
N SER A 191 36.22 -75.58 -17.46
CA SER A 191 34.99 -75.61 -16.65
C SER A 191 34.23 -74.30 -16.77
N LEU A 192 32.98 -74.35 -17.24
CA LEU A 192 32.14 -73.16 -17.41
C LEU A 192 31.91 -72.46 -16.07
N LYS A 193 31.74 -73.22 -14.99
CA LYS A 193 31.54 -72.68 -13.64
C LYS A 193 32.76 -71.89 -13.17
N ALA A 194 33.96 -72.49 -13.23
CA ALA A 194 35.19 -71.80 -12.86
C ALA A 194 35.45 -70.58 -13.76
N PHE A 195 35.12 -70.71 -15.05
CA PHE A 195 35.22 -69.60 -15.99
C PHE A 195 34.29 -68.42 -15.63
N ILE A 196 33.04 -68.69 -15.24
CA ILE A 196 32.13 -67.63 -14.78
C ILE A 196 32.66 -66.98 -13.49
N GLU A 197 33.09 -67.77 -12.51
CA GLU A 197 33.59 -67.27 -11.21
C GLU A 197 34.86 -66.41 -11.35
N ASP A 198 35.79 -66.80 -12.22
CA ASP A 198 37.08 -66.11 -12.37
C ASP A 198 37.02 -64.89 -13.32
N PHE A 199 36.10 -64.87 -14.29
CA PHE A 199 36.09 -63.87 -15.37
C PHE A 199 34.86 -62.97 -15.39
N ILE A 200 33.69 -63.48 -14.99
CA ILE A 200 32.45 -62.70 -14.89
C ILE A 200 32.25 -62.34 -13.42
N GLU A 201 32.83 -61.21 -13.00
CA GLU A 201 32.68 -60.67 -11.64
C GLU A 201 31.19 -60.56 -11.27
N VAL A 202 30.72 -61.42 -10.36
CA VAL A 202 29.32 -61.47 -9.88
C VAL A 202 28.94 -60.22 -9.05
N ASP A 203 29.92 -59.42 -8.64
CA ASP A 203 29.75 -58.43 -7.56
C ASP A 203 29.43 -56.99 -7.98
N LYS A 204 29.03 -56.75 -9.24
CA LYS A 204 28.49 -55.44 -9.62
C LYS A 204 26.97 -55.48 -9.72
N THR A 205 26.30 -54.98 -8.68
CA THR A 205 24.85 -54.80 -8.63
C THR A 205 24.35 -54.09 -9.88
N GLY A 206 23.42 -54.72 -10.60
CA GLY A 206 22.82 -54.17 -11.81
C GLY A 206 23.61 -54.40 -13.10
N VAL A 207 24.62 -55.27 -13.12
CA VAL A 207 25.35 -55.66 -14.35
C VAL A 207 25.18 -57.15 -14.60
N GLU A 208 24.62 -57.50 -15.76
CA GLU A 208 24.52 -58.88 -16.24
C GLU A 208 25.41 -59.05 -17.47
N SER A 209 26.40 -59.93 -17.40
CA SER A 209 27.37 -60.15 -18.48
C SER A 209 27.14 -61.50 -19.13
N MET A 210 27.29 -61.55 -20.46
CA MET A 210 27.05 -62.75 -21.24
C MET A 210 27.97 -62.82 -22.45
N VAL A 211 28.12 -64.03 -22.99
CA VAL A 211 28.87 -64.29 -24.23
C VAL A 211 27.92 -64.94 -25.21
N LEU A 212 27.93 -64.47 -26.45
CA LEU A 212 27.01 -64.92 -27.49
C LEU A 212 27.79 -65.44 -28.70
N ASP A 213 27.20 -66.36 -29.44
CA ASP A 213 27.70 -66.72 -30.78
C ASP A 213 27.39 -65.60 -31.81
N GLY A 214 27.80 -65.81 -33.06
CA GLY A 214 27.51 -64.89 -34.16
C GLY A 214 26.00 -64.69 -34.46
N HIS A 215 25.12 -65.53 -33.92
CA HIS A 215 23.68 -65.53 -34.14
C HIS A 215 22.86 -65.08 -32.91
N GLY A 216 23.52 -64.81 -31.77
CA GLY A 216 22.90 -64.35 -30.53
C GLY A 216 22.55 -65.47 -29.54
N SER A 217 22.93 -66.72 -29.81
CA SER A 217 22.78 -67.84 -28.87
C SER A 217 23.71 -67.60 -27.68
N ILE A 218 23.22 -67.80 -26.46
CA ILE A 218 23.96 -67.47 -25.25
C ILE A 218 24.91 -68.62 -24.92
N LEU A 219 26.21 -68.42 -25.09
CA LEU A 219 27.25 -69.41 -24.80
C LEU A 219 27.64 -69.42 -23.32
N ILE A 220 27.69 -68.24 -22.69
CA ILE A 220 28.12 -68.10 -21.30
C ILE A 220 27.20 -67.10 -20.61
N HIS A 221 26.67 -67.48 -19.45
CA HIS A 221 25.79 -66.66 -18.63
C HIS A 221 25.88 -67.08 -17.15
N PRO A 222 25.80 -66.13 -16.18
CA PRO A 222 25.75 -66.45 -14.76
C PRO A 222 24.62 -67.43 -14.39
N ASP A 223 23.44 -67.21 -14.98
CA ASP A 223 22.37 -68.20 -14.98
C ASP A 223 22.60 -69.24 -16.08
N GLN A 224 23.04 -70.44 -15.68
CA GLN A 224 23.35 -71.54 -16.60
C GLN A 224 22.11 -72.11 -17.31
N SER A 225 20.89 -71.80 -16.87
CA SER A 225 19.66 -72.24 -17.56
C SER A 225 19.46 -71.54 -18.90
N LEU A 226 20.08 -70.37 -19.08
CA LEU A 226 20.03 -69.58 -20.31
C LEU A 226 21.11 -69.98 -21.32
N VAL A 227 22.04 -70.88 -20.95
CA VAL A 227 23.14 -71.28 -21.82
C VAL A 227 22.68 -72.27 -22.89
N THR A 228 22.94 -71.94 -24.15
CA THR A 228 22.72 -72.80 -25.31
C THR A 228 23.80 -73.87 -25.39
N LEU A 229 23.40 -75.14 -25.26
CA LEU A 229 24.29 -76.28 -25.50
C LEU A 229 24.39 -76.53 -27.01
N ASN A 230 25.61 -76.75 -27.50
CA ASN A 230 25.87 -77.05 -28.92
C ASN A 230 25.19 -76.09 -29.91
N ALA A 231 25.33 -74.77 -29.69
CA ALA A 231 24.65 -73.72 -30.47
C ALA A 231 24.81 -73.82 -32.00
N GLU A 232 25.88 -74.44 -32.48
CA GLU A 232 26.17 -74.64 -33.90
C GLU A 232 25.40 -75.82 -34.54
N THR A 233 24.85 -76.74 -33.74
CA THR A 233 24.09 -77.89 -34.25
C THR A 233 22.62 -77.56 -34.48
N SER A 234 21.95 -78.43 -35.24
CA SER A 234 20.53 -78.25 -35.56
C SER A 234 19.60 -78.31 -34.33
N GLN A 235 20.03 -79.00 -33.26
CA GLN A 235 19.30 -79.14 -32.01
C GLN A 235 19.57 -78.01 -31.00
N GLY A 236 20.72 -77.32 -31.11
CA GLY A 236 21.11 -76.25 -30.19
C GLY A 236 20.35 -74.94 -30.37
N ARG A 237 19.72 -74.69 -31.52
CA ARG A 237 19.08 -73.40 -31.82
C ARG A 237 17.71 -73.25 -31.15
N SER A 238 17.69 -72.78 -29.91
CA SER A 238 16.47 -72.43 -29.16
C SER A 238 16.33 -70.91 -29.00
N LEU A 239 15.12 -70.40 -29.23
CA LEU A 239 14.77 -69.00 -28.94
C LEU A 239 14.85 -68.69 -27.44
N ALA A 240 14.62 -69.67 -26.57
CA ALA A 240 14.64 -69.48 -25.11
C ALA A 240 16.05 -69.26 -24.53
N THR A 241 17.10 -69.63 -25.27
CA THR A 241 18.51 -69.43 -24.90
C THR A 241 19.22 -68.49 -25.87
N ASN A 242 18.47 -67.72 -26.65
CA ASN A 242 19.00 -66.69 -27.55
C ASN A 242 18.65 -65.31 -27.01
N VAL A 243 19.62 -64.38 -27.00
CA VAL A 243 19.43 -63.03 -26.47
C VAL A 243 18.27 -62.29 -27.15
N LEU A 244 18.02 -62.58 -28.43
CA LEU A 244 16.93 -61.98 -29.19
C LEU A 244 15.55 -62.44 -28.69
N GLY A 245 15.46 -63.64 -28.11
CA GLY A 245 14.24 -64.19 -27.52
C GLY A 245 14.01 -63.77 -26.07
N LEU A 246 15.03 -63.20 -25.40
CA LEU A 246 14.92 -62.63 -24.06
C LEU A 246 14.41 -61.18 -24.05
N LEU A 247 14.32 -60.55 -25.23
CA LEU A 247 13.81 -59.20 -25.38
C LEU A 247 12.29 -59.18 -25.37
N ASP A 248 11.71 -58.20 -24.68
CA ASP A 248 10.25 -58.06 -24.55
C ASP A 248 9.57 -57.60 -25.86
N ASP A 249 10.32 -57.03 -26.80
CA ASP A 249 9.81 -56.38 -28.01
C ASP A 249 10.51 -56.87 -29.30
N ILE A 250 9.72 -57.11 -30.35
CA ILE A 250 10.17 -57.52 -31.68
C ILE A 250 11.00 -56.41 -32.34
N GLU A 251 10.68 -55.14 -32.08
CA GLU A 251 11.43 -53.99 -32.58
C GLU A 251 12.85 -54.00 -31.99
N GLN A 252 12.98 -54.19 -30.68
CA GLN A 252 14.28 -54.29 -30.00
C GLN A 252 15.11 -55.49 -30.48
N ALA A 253 14.47 -56.62 -30.78
CA ALA A 253 15.15 -57.77 -31.37
C ALA A 253 15.65 -57.50 -32.80
N THR A 254 14.99 -56.62 -33.55
CA THR A 254 15.45 -56.19 -34.87
C THR A 254 16.65 -55.25 -34.73
N ASP A 255 16.55 -54.26 -33.84
CA ASP A 255 17.63 -53.32 -33.55
C ASP A 255 18.89 -54.04 -33.05
N LEU A 256 18.75 -55.02 -32.15
CA LEU A 256 19.88 -55.81 -31.66
C LEU A 256 20.53 -56.62 -32.79
N ARG A 257 19.74 -57.18 -33.70
CA ARG A 257 20.27 -57.92 -34.86
C ARG A 257 21.09 -57.00 -35.78
N GLU A 258 20.62 -55.78 -36.02
CA GLU A 258 21.36 -54.76 -36.78
C GLU A 258 22.64 -54.33 -36.03
N LEU A 259 22.56 -54.15 -34.71
CA LEU A 259 23.71 -53.81 -33.87
C LEU A 259 24.80 -54.89 -33.90
N MET A 260 24.40 -56.17 -33.86
CA MET A 260 25.31 -57.30 -34.00
C MET A 260 25.92 -57.36 -35.41
N ALA A 261 25.15 -57.08 -36.47
CA ALA A 261 25.70 -56.98 -37.82
C ALA A 261 26.76 -55.88 -37.90
N TYR A 262 26.46 -54.70 -37.39
CA TYR A 262 27.40 -53.58 -37.30
C TYR A 262 28.67 -53.94 -36.51
N GLY A 263 28.52 -54.59 -35.35
CA GLY A 263 29.64 -54.99 -34.50
C GLY A 263 30.60 -56.00 -35.16
N ARG A 264 30.09 -56.86 -36.06
CA ARG A 264 30.95 -57.77 -36.86
C ARG A 264 31.77 -57.01 -37.89
N GLU A 265 31.20 -55.97 -38.50
CA GLU A 265 31.88 -55.14 -39.50
C GLU A 265 32.88 -54.18 -38.86
N HIS A 266 32.69 -53.82 -37.58
CA HIS A 266 33.55 -52.90 -36.83
C HIS A 266 34.11 -53.54 -35.53
N PRO A 267 35.00 -54.56 -35.63
CA PRO A 267 35.57 -55.20 -34.46
C PRO A 267 36.31 -54.21 -33.55
N GLY A 268 36.10 -54.32 -32.24
CA GLY A 268 36.70 -53.43 -31.23
C GLY A 268 35.81 -52.26 -30.83
N GLU A 269 34.81 -51.90 -31.63
CA GLU A 269 33.77 -50.98 -31.19
C GLU A 269 32.82 -51.65 -30.19
N THR A 270 32.25 -50.83 -29.31
CA THR A 270 31.22 -51.21 -28.34
C THR A 270 29.97 -50.38 -28.53
N PRO A 271 29.16 -50.69 -29.55
CA PRO A 271 27.85 -50.07 -29.67
C PRO A 271 26.96 -50.41 -28.47
N THR A 272 26.01 -49.53 -28.20
CA THR A 272 25.08 -49.64 -27.07
C THR A 272 23.65 -49.47 -27.55
N LEU A 273 22.72 -50.26 -27.01
CA LEU A 273 21.30 -50.22 -27.34
C LEU A 273 20.48 -50.30 -26.04
N PRO A 274 19.55 -49.36 -25.79
CA PRO A 274 18.60 -49.48 -24.70
C PRO A 274 17.61 -50.60 -25.01
N VAL A 275 17.48 -51.56 -24.10
CA VAL A 275 16.62 -52.73 -24.23
C VAL A 275 15.77 -52.92 -22.98
N LYS A 276 14.71 -53.73 -23.07
CA LYS A 276 14.02 -54.25 -21.89
C LYS A 276 14.27 -55.74 -21.79
N LEU A 277 14.83 -56.15 -20.65
CA LEU A 277 15.11 -57.54 -20.31
C LEU A 277 14.39 -57.84 -18.99
N ASP A 278 13.49 -58.82 -19.01
CA ASP A 278 12.60 -59.18 -17.91
C ASP A 278 11.70 -58.03 -17.43
N GLY A 279 11.22 -57.18 -18.34
CA GLY A 279 10.39 -56.00 -18.02
C GLY A 279 11.16 -54.78 -17.50
N GLU A 280 12.45 -54.92 -17.21
CA GLU A 280 13.30 -53.84 -16.69
C GLU A 280 14.14 -53.19 -17.81
N PRO A 281 14.19 -51.85 -17.90
CA PRO A 281 15.01 -51.11 -18.85
C PRO A 281 16.49 -51.25 -18.49
N ARG A 282 17.26 -51.81 -19.41
CA ARG A 282 18.71 -51.98 -19.29
C ARG A 282 19.39 -51.40 -20.52
N LEU A 283 20.65 -51.01 -20.37
CA LEU A 283 21.50 -50.60 -21.48
C LEU A 283 22.40 -51.78 -21.86
N LEU A 284 22.15 -52.36 -23.03
CA LEU A 284 22.94 -53.45 -23.57
C LEU A 284 24.13 -52.88 -24.35
N ALA A 285 25.33 -53.27 -23.98
CA ALA A 285 26.55 -53.02 -24.73
C ALA A 285 27.09 -54.35 -25.25
N LEU A 286 27.68 -54.37 -26.46
CA LEU A 286 28.29 -55.58 -27.01
C LEU A 286 29.54 -55.27 -27.84
N THR A 287 30.45 -56.23 -27.96
CA THR A 287 31.63 -56.14 -28.82
C THR A 287 31.96 -57.49 -29.45
N TRP A 288 32.46 -57.48 -30.69
CA TRP A 288 32.80 -58.68 -31.45
C TRP A 288 34.28 -59.06 -31.28
N ILE A 289 34.55 -60.35 -31.11
CA ILE A 289 35.89 -60.96 -31.09
C ILE A 289 36.04 -61.83 -32.35
N PRO A 290 36.73 -61.35 -33.39
CA PRO A 290 36.87 -62.07 -34.66
C PRO A 290 37.52 -63.45 -34.53
N GLU A 291 38.51 -63.59 -33.66
CA GLU A 291 39.28 -64.83 -33.47
C GLU A 291 38.44 -65.96 -32.87
N LEU A 292 37.46 -65.61 -32.04
CA LEU A 292 36.57 -66.57 -31.39
C LEU A 292 35.20 -66.69 -32.09
N GLN A 293 34.90 -65.75 -32.99
CA GLN A 293 33.57 -65.57 -33.58
C GLN A 293 32.46 -65.38 -32.53
N TRP A 294 32.79 -64.73 -31.41
CA TRP A 294 31.88 -64.51 -30.29
C TRP A 294 31.64 -63.03 -30.05
N PHE A 295 30.46 -62.71 -29.52
CA PHE A 295 30.17 -61.44 -28.88
C PHE A 295 30.36 -61.52 -27.38
N VAL A 296 30.97 -60.50 -26.80
CA VAL A 296 30.87 -60.24 -25.37
C VAL A 296 29.85 -59.13 -25.18
N ALA A 297 28.84 -59.39 -24.36
CA ALA A 297 27.76 -58.45 -24.11
C ALA A 297 27.56 -58.23 -22.61
N SER A 298 27.07 -57.05 -22.23
CA SER A 298 26.66 -56.77 -20.86
C SER A 298 25.44 -55.85 -20.85
N ALA A 299 24.42 -56.26 -20.11
CA ALA A 299 23.22 -55.49 -19.84
C ALA A 299 23.37 -54.78 -18.49
N VAL A 300 23.36 -53.45 -18.51
CA VAL A 300 23.50 -52.62 -17.31
C VAL A 300 22.17 -51.96 -16.96
N ASP A 301 21.67 -52.21 -15.76
CA ASP A 301 20.59 -51.42 -15.15
C ASP A 301 21.17 -50.13 -14.55
N LEU A 302 20.92 -49.01 -15.22
CA LEU A 302 21.40 -47.69 -14.82
C LEU A 302 20.77 -47.16 -13.53
N ARG A 303 19.72 -47.80 -13.01
CA ARG A 303 19.02 -47.41 -11.78
C ARG A 303 19.63 -48.07 -10.55
N THR A 304 20.07 -49.32 -10.67
CA THR A 304 20.66 -50.10 -9.56
C THR A 304 22.17 -50.07 -9.57
N ALA A 305 22.81 -49.92 -10.75
CA ALA A 305 24.22 -49.63 -10.83
C ALA A 305 24.46 -48.31 -10.09
N GLN A 306 25.18 -48.36 -8.96
CA GLN A 306 25.48 -47.21 -8.10
C GLN A 306 26.49 -46.26 -8.79
N VAL A 307 26.15 -45.73 -9.96
CA VAL A 307 27.06 -44.93 -10.78
C VAL A 307 27.24 -43.52 -10.19
N ILE A 308 26.31 -43.04 -9.35
CA ILE A 308 26.36 -41.72 -8.72
C ILE A 308 26.17 -41.83 -7.21
N GLU A 309 27.26 -41.69 -6.46
CA GLU A 309 27.17 -41.44 -5.02
C GLU A 309 26.64 -40.02 -4.77
N LEU A 310 25.48 -39.89 -4.12
CA LEU A 310 24.94 -38.57 -3.74
C LEU A 310 25.65 -37.96 -2.51
N ARG A 311 26.39 -38.76 -1.74
CA ARG A 311 27.14 -38.31 -0.54
C ARG A 311 28.12 -37.16 -0.82
N PRO A 312 28.98 -37.20 -1.85
CA PRO A 312 29.88 -36.08 -2.16
C PRO A 312 29.15 -34.80 -2.60
N LEU A 313 27.89 -34.86 -3.04
CA LEU A 313 27.10 -33.69 -3.43
C LEU A 313 26.43 -33.00 -2.22
N LEU A 314 26.25 -33.70 -1.11
CA LEU A 314 25.64 -33.16 0.12
C LEU A 314 26.31 -31.86 0.61
N PRO A 315 27.66 -31.77 0.76
CA PRO A 315 28.30 -30.53 1.20
C PRO A 315 28.06 -29.37 0.21
N ALA A 316 28.09 -29.62 -1.10
CA ALA A 316 27.80 -28.59 -2.09
C ALA A 316 26.35 -28.09 -2.00
N LEU A 317 25.37 -29.00 -1.83
CA LEU A 317 23.96 -28.64 -1.63
C LEU A 317 23.75 -27.83 -0.34
N THR A 318 24.41 -28.23 0.76
CA THR A 318 24.34 -27.50 2.03
C THR A 318 24.97 -26.10 1.91
N ALA A 319 26.09 -25.96 1.20
CA ALA A 319 26.72 -24.66 0.95
C ALA A 319 25.82 -23.73 0.12
N VAL A 320 25.16 -24.26 -0.92
CA VAL A 320 24.19 -23.49 -1.71
C VAL A 320 22.99 -23.08 -0.85
N ALA A 321 22.45 -23.97 -0.02
CA ALA A 321 21.35 -23.64 0.89
C ALA A 321 21.75 -22.55 1.90
N LEU A 322 22.95 -22.64 2.48
CA LEU A 322 23.49 -21.63 3.38
C LEU A 322 23.71 -20.29 2.68
N LEU A 323 24.19 -20.29 1.44
CA LEU A 323 24.33 -19.09 0.61
C LEU A 323 22.96 -18.43 0.39
N PHE A 324 21.93 -19.21 0.08
CA PHE A 324 20.57 -18.70 -0.07
C PHE A 324 20.04 -18.07 1.21
N VAL A 325 20.22 -18.73 2.36
CA VAL A 325 19.85 -18.17 3.66
C VAL A 325 20.61 -16.86 3.93
N ALA A 326 21.91 -16.82 3.65
CA ALA A 326 22.73 -15.62 3.80
C ALA A 326 22.25 -14.48 2.88
N LEU A 327 21.89 -14.77 1.62
CA LEU A 327 21.35 -13.79 0.70
C LEU A 327 19.98 -13.27 1.12
N ILE A 328 19.10 -14.14 1.64
CA ILE A 328 17.79 -13.72 2.20
C ILE A 328 18.01 -12.78 3.39
N LEU A 329 18.90 -13.14 4.32
CA LEU A 329 19.23 -12.31 5.48
C LEU A 329 19.87 -10.98 5.07
N ALA A 330 20.80 -11.00 4.11
CA ALA A 330 21.45 -9.81 3.58
C ALA A 330 20.45 -8.90 2.84
N GLY A 331 19.55 -9.46 2.04
CA GLY A 331 18.48 -8.74 1.35
C GLY A 331 17.49 -8.12 2.33
N ALA A 332 17.06 -8.87 3.34
CA ALA A 332 16.21 -8.37 4.42
C ALA A 332 16.87 -7.21 5.19
N TRP A 333 18.15 -7.36 5.51
CA TRP A 333 18.95 -6.32 6.16
C TRP A 333 19.11 -5.08 5.27
N LEU A 334 19.36 -5.27 3.97
CA LEU A 334 19.50 -4.18 3.00
C LEU A 334 18.20 -3.41 2.83
N VAL A 335 17.06 -4.09 2.68
CA VAL A 335 15.73 -3.46 2.59
C VAL A 335 15.40 -2.71 3.89
N ASP A 336 15.69 -3.26 5.07
CA ASP A 336 15.50 -2.53 6.32
C ASP A 336 16.35 -1.25 6.38
N ARG A 337 17.63 -1.36 6.01
CA ARG A 337 18.58 -0.25 6.09
C ARG A 337 18.38 0.82 5.02
N ARG A 338 18.07 0.43 3.77
CA ARG A 338 17.96 1.34 2.62
C ARG A 338 16.56 1.90 2.40
N VAL A 339 15.50 1.21 2.81
CA VAL A 339 14.11 1.60 2.53
C VAL A 339 13.33 1.84 3.81
N LEU A 340 13.21 0.84 4.69
CA LEU A 340 12.28 0.92 5.83
C LEU A 340 12.73 1.90 6.91
N ARG A 341 14.03 1.97 7.24
CA ARG A 341 14.56 2.91 8.24
C ARG A 341 14.38 4.37 7.82
N PRO A 342 14.78 4.78 6.60
CA PRO A 342 14.52 6.13 6.10
C PRO A 342 13.03 6.50 6.10
N LEU A 343 12.15 5.59 5.66
CA LEU A 343 10.69 5.84 5.70
C LEU A 343 10.16 6.01 7.13
N ARG A 344 10.67 5.23 8.10
CA ARG A 344 10.30 5.41 9.51
C ARG A 344 10.80 6.74 10.09
N GLN A 345 12.01 7.17 9.70
CA GLN A 345 12.54 8.48 10.10
C GLN A 345 11.77 9.63 9.46
N LEU A 346 11.42 9.53 8.18
CA LEU A 346 10.58 10.49 7.47
C LEU A 346 9.20 10.60 8.15
N ARG A 347 8.57 9.46 8.48
CA ARG A 347 7.30 9.43 9.22
C ARG A 347 7.40 10.13 10.58
N LYS A 348 8.47 9.86 11.35
CA LYS A 348 8.69 10.53 12.65
C LYS A 348 8.90 12.04 12.49
N SER A 349 9.67 12.45 11.47
CA SER A 349 9.94 13.87 11.19
C SER A 349 8.67 14.59 10.74
N ALA A 350 7.83 13.94 9.92
CA ALA A 350 6.54 14.45 9.53
C ALA A 350 5.60 14.66 10.73
N GLN A 351 5.58 13.72 11.69
CA GLN A 351 4.82 13.89 12.94
C GLN A 351 5.36 15.05 13.79
N ALA A 352 6.68 15.24 13.85
CA ALA A 352 7.28 16.36 14.57
C ALA A 352 6.99 17.72 13.92
N ILE A 353 7.02 17.79 12.58
CA ILE A 353 6.62 18.97 11.82
C ILE A 353 5.14 19.31 12.06
N ALA A 354 4.26 18.30 12.10
CA ALA A 354 2.85 18.48 12.43
C ALA A 354 2.64 18.98 13.88
N ALA A 355 3.56 18.66 14.79
CA ALA A 355 3.59 19.16 16.16
C ALA A 355 4.29 20.53 16.32
N GLY A 356 4.61 21.22 15.22
CA GLY A 356 5.20 22.57 15.23
C GLY A 356 6.74 22.61 15.30
N GLN A 357 7.43 21.47 15.21
CA GLN A 357 8.89 21.40 15.24
C GLN A 357 9.47 21.32 13.82
N TYR A 358 9.73 22.48 13.21
CA TYR A 358 10.17 22.58 11.81
C TYR A 358 11.65 22.27 11.57
N ASN A 359 12.50 22.34 12.60
CA ASN A 359 13.95 22.06 12.53
C ASN A 359 14.29 20.60 12.86
N THR A 360 13.56 19.64 12.29
CA THR A 360 13.87 18.21 12.48
C THR A 360 14.81 17.67 11.39
N PRO A 361 15.79 16.82 11.76
CA PRO A 361 16.74 16.28 10.80
C PRO A 361 16.06 15.29 9.85
N LEU A 362 16.07 15.63 8.56
CA LEU A 362 15.58 14.79 7.46
C LEU A 362 16.76 14.06 6.78
N PRO A 363 16.59 12.78 6.38
CA PRO A 363 17.64 12.02 5.72
C PRO A 363 17.86 12.50 4.28
N LEU A 364 18.86 13.36 4.08
CA LEU A 364 19.14 14.00 2.78
C LEU A 364 20.19 13.34 1.92
N ASP A 365 21.04 12.54 2.55
CA ASP A 365 22.30 12.12 1.95
C ASP A 365 22.05 10.92 1.01
N ARG A 366 21.11 11.12 0.08
CA ARG A 366 20.56 10.11 -0.82
C ARG A 366 20.14 10.76 -2.14
N ASN A 367 20.55 10.14 -3.24
CA ASN A 367 20.19 10.53 -4.60
C ASN A 367 19.16 9.55 -5.20
N ASP A 368 18.16 9.16 -4.41
CA ASP A 368 17.07 8.26 -4.81
C ASP A 368 15.70 8.91 -4.56
N GLU A 369 14.60 8.22 -4.89
CA GLU A 369 13.23 8.71 -4.74
C GLU A 369 12.89 9.07 -3.28
N ILE A 370 13.52 8.38 -2.32
CA ILE A 370 13.38 8.71 -0.90
C ILE A 370 14.14 10.01 -0.57
N GLY A 371 15.30 10.23 -1.19
CA GLY A 371 16.03 11.50 -1.14
C GLY A 371 15.22 12.66 -1.74
N GLU A 372 14.63 12.48 -2.92
CA GLU A 372 13.74 13.47 -3.55
C GLU A 372 12.52 13.79 -2.67
N LEU A 373 11.88 12.76 -2.11
CA LEU A 373 10.78 12.92 -1.17
C LEU A 373 11.22 13.67 0.10
N SER A 374 12.40 13.34 0.64
CA SER A 374 12.96 14.03 1.81
C SER A 374 13.27 15.50 1.51
N ALA A 375 13.75 15.81 0.30
CA ALA A 375 13.98 17.17 -0.16
C ALA A 375 12.67 17.95 -0.35
N ALA A 376 11.63 17.31 -0.90
CA ALA A 376 10.29 17.90 -1.00
C ALA A 376 9.70 18.16 0.39
N PHE A 377 9.85 17.22 1.33
CA PHE A 377 9.39 17.38 2.71
C PHE A 377 10.16 18.48 3.45
N ARG A 378 11.46 18.66 3.18
CA ARG A 378 12.20 19.83 3.68
C ARG A 378 11.63 21.12 3.16
N ARG A 379 11.43 21.23 1.84
CA ARG A 379 10.91 22.47 1.24
C ARG A 379 9.58 22.82 1.90
N MET A 380 8.69 21.84 2.08
CA MET A 380 7.45 22.03 2.82
C MET A 380 7.68 22.47 4.27
N ALA A 381 8.57 21.81 5.03
CA ALA A 381 8.86 22.18 6.42
C ALA A 381 9.43 23.60 6.57
N GLN A 382 10.32 24.01 5.65
CA GLN A 382 10.86 25.37 5.59
C GLN A 382 9.79 26.39 5.19
N THR A 383 8.96 26.09 4.19
CA THR A 383 7.86 26.98 3.79
C THR A 383 6.86 27.16 4.93
N ILE A 384 6.48 26.08 5.62
CA ILE A 384 5.58 26.16 6.76
C ILE A 384 6.25 26.93 7.91
N GLY A 385 7.50 26.62 8.26
CA GLY A 385 8.22 27.35 9.32
C GLY A 385 8.37 28.85 9.03
N ASN A 386 8.70 29.21 7.79
CA ASN A 386 8.81 30.60 7.35
C ASN A 386 7.44 31.30 7.37
N HIS A 387 6.39 30.66 6.86
CA HIS A 387 5.03 31.20 6.93
C HIS A 387 4.54 31.34 8.37
N THR A 388 4.83 30.39 9.26
CA THR A 388 4.44 30.48 10.67
C THR A 388 5.15 31.65 11.35
N SER A 389 6.46 31.81 11.13
CA SER A 389 7.22 32.96 11.67
C SER A 389 6.77 34.30 11.09
N GLU A 390 6.46 34.35 9.79
CA GLU A 390 5.91 35.54 9.13
C GLU A 390 4.49 35.86 9.62
N LEU A 391 3.64 34.86 9.80
CA LEU A 391 2.31 35.03 10.39
C LEU A 391 2.42 35.52 11.84
N GLU A 392 3.30 34.97 12.66
CA GLU A 392 3.52 35.44 14.03
C GLU A 392 3.97 36.89 14.07
N SER A 393 4.91 37.28 13.19
CA SER A 393 5.33 38.68 13.04
C SER A 393 4.18 39.59 12.60
N ARG A 394 3.38 39.17 11.62
CA ARG A 394 2.22 39.93 11.13
C ARG A 394 1.11 40.00 12.16
N VAL A 395 0.86 38.94 12.93
CA VAL A 395 -0.10 38.93 14.03
C VAL A 395 0.38 39.89 15.11
N GLN A 396 1.65 39.86 15.50
CA GLN A 396 2.20 40.77 16.49
C GLN A 396 2.15 42.24 16.04
N GLU A 397 2.44 42.52 14.77
CA GLU A 397 2.31 43.86 14.18
C GLU A 397 0.85 44.33 14.12
N ARG A 398 -0.07 43.46 13.67
CA ARG A 398 -1.51 43.74 13.62
C ARG A 398 -2.10 43.93 15.01
N THR A 399 -1.71 43.15 16.00
CA THR A 399 -2.16 43.30 17.38
C THR A 399 -1.69 44.64 17.95
N ARG A 400 -0.43 45.03 17.71
CA ARG A 400 0.05 46.37 18.14
C ARG A 400 -0.66 47.51 17.43
N ALA A 401 -0.91 47.40 16.12
CA ALA A 401 -1.67 48.39 15.37
C ALA A 401 -3.12 48.49 15.84
N LEU A 402 -3.74 47.35 16.17
CA LEU A 402 -5.10 47.29 16.69
C LEU A 402 -5.21 47.89 18.10
N GLU A 403 -4.27 47.59 18.99
CA GLU A 403 -4.20 48.19 20.33
C GLU A 403 -4.01 49.70 20.26
N GLN A 404 -3.17 50.19 19.34
CA GLN A 404 -2.97 51.62 19.12
C GLN A 404 -4.24 52.29 18.60
N ALA A 405 -4.89 51.71 17.58
CA ALA A 405 -6.13 52.24 17.03
C ALA A 405 -7.26 52.27 18.08
N ASN A 406 -7.39 51.23 18.91
CA ASN A 406 -8.36 51.21 20.00
C ASN A 406 -8.09 52.29 21.05
N ARG A 407 -6.81 52.53 21.40
CA ARG A 407 -6.45 53.62 22.34
C ARG A 407 -6.77 54.99 21.76
N GLU A 408 -6.47 55.21 20.48
CA GLU A 408 -6.77 56.46 19.80
C GLU A 408 -8.28 56.69 19.70
N MET A 409 -9.04 55.65 19.36
CA MET A 409 -10.50 55.67 19.31
C MET A 409 -11.11 56.00 20.69
N ALA A 410 -10.68 55.31 21.75
CA ALA A 410 -11.16 55.57 23.11
C ALA A 410 -10.83 57.01 23.58
N ALA A 411 -9.64 57.51 23.24
CA ALA A 411 -9.25 58.88 23.57
C ALA A 411 -10.06 59.93 22.78
N ALA A 412 -10.40 59.65 21.52
CA ALA A 412 -11.26 60.52 20.72
C ALA A 412 -12.71 60.54 21.23
N HIS A 413 -13.29 59.39 21.56
CA HIS A 413 -14.62 59.30 22.16
C HIS A 413 -14.72 60.08 23.47
N LYS A 414 -13.75 59.89 24.38
CA LYS A 414 -13.72 60.64 25.64
C LYS A 414 -13.72 62.16 25.42
N LYS A 415 -12.95 62.66 24.44
CA LYS A 415 -12.93 64.10 24.11
C LYS A 415 -14.27 64.61 23.57
N ILE A 416 -14.99 63.78 22.82
CA ILE A 416 -16.33 64.13 22.32
C ILE A 416 -17.31 64.20 23.49
N ASP A 417 -17.31 63.20 24.38
CA ASP A 417 -18.17 63.17 25.57
C ASP A 417 -17.92 64.40 26.46
N ASP A 418 -16.65 64.69 26.78
CA ASP A 418 -16.25 65.87 27.57
C ASP A 418 -16.72 67.20 26.91
N SER A 419 -16.77 67.25 25.57
CA SER A 419 -17.22 68.45 24.83
C SER A 419 -18.74 68.60 24.84
N ILE A 420 -19.48 67.50 24.79
CA ILE A 420 -20.95 67.50 24.84
C ILE A 420 -21.41 67.84 26.26
N ASP A 421 -20.75 67.30 27.29
CA ASP A 421 -21.00 67.66 28.69
C ASP A 421 -20.79 69.16 28.93
N TYR A 422 -19.72 69.73 28.35
CA TYR A 422 -19.49 71.16 28.41
C TYR A 422 -20.59 71.98 27.70
N ALA A 423 -21.08 71.51 26.55
CA ALA A 423 -22.20 72.16 25.85
C ALA A 423 -23.49 72.15 26.70
N SER A 424 -23.72 71.10 27.49
CA SER A 424 -24.86 71.04 28.42
C SER A 424 -24.80 72.13 29.49
N LEU A 425 -23.61 72.43 30.02
CA LEU A 425 -23.45 73.55 30.96
C LEU A 425 -23.84 74.89 30.33
N ILE A 426 -23.53 75.10 29.05
CA ILE A 426 -23.92 76.30 28.31
C ILE A 426 -25.45 76.36 28.15
N GLN A 427 -26.08 75.25 27.75
CA GLN A 427 -27.53 75.19 27.58
C GLN A 427 -28.28 75.41 28.91
N HIS A 428 -27.81 74.81 30.01
CA HIS A 428 -28.42 75.03 31.33
C HIS A 428 -28.32 76.50 31.78
N ALA A 429 -27.24 77.20 31.39
CA ALA A 429 -27.02 78.59 31.79
C ALA A 429 -27.97 79.59 31.11
N ILE A 430 -28.56 79.26 29.96
CA ILE A 430 -29.55 80.13 29.29
C ILE A 430 -30.97 79.97 29.85
N LEU A 431 -31.25 78.89 30.58
CA LEU A 431 -32.58 78.62 31.11
C LEU A 431 -32.90 79.55 32.29
N PRO A 432 -34.10 80.16 32.34
CA PRO A 432 -34.44 81.17 33.34
C PRO A 432 -34.86 80.57 34.71
N LYS A 433 -34.20 79.50 35.15
CA LYS A 433 -34.57 78.73 36.35
C LYS A 433 -34.49 79.58 37.63
N LEU A 434 -33.42 80.37 37.78
CA LEU A 434 -33.24 81.22 38.95
C LEU A 434 -34.23 82.39 38.97
N GLN A 435 -34.55 82.98 37.82
CA GLN A 435 -35.55 84.05 37.72
C GLN A 435 -36.95 83.53 38.05
N LEU A 436 -37.34 82.39 37.50
CA LEU A 436 -38.63 81.75 37.80
C LEU A 436 -38.78 81.43 39.30
N LEU A 437 -37.75 80.86 39.93
CA LEU A 437 -37.74 80.58 41.37
C LEU A 437 -37.86 81.87 42.20
N ALA A 438 -37.17 82.94 41.82
CA ALA A 438 -37.20 84.20 42.56
C ALA A 438 -38.55 84.94 42.45
N ASP A 439 -39.16 84.94 41.26
CA ASP A 439 -40.33 85.78 40.96
C ASP A 439 -41.67 85.05 41.16
N LEU A 440 -41.72 83.74 40.89
CA LEU A 440 -42.95 82.94 40.96
C LEU A 440 -42.98 81.95 42.12
N ASP A 441 -41.83 81.45 42.58
CA ASP A 441 -41.72 80.45 43.66
C ASP A 441 -42.75 79.32 43.51
N GLU A 442 -43.68 79.12 44.44
CA GLU A 442 -44.71 78.06 44.38
C GLU A 442 -45.74 78.21 43.25
N ARG A 443 -45.72 79.33 42.50
CA ARG A 443 -46.66 79.62 41.39
C ARG A 443 -46.23 79.05 40.04
N HIS A 444 -45.18 78.24 39.99
CA HIS A 444 -44.76 77.55 38.79
C HIS A 444 -44.21 76.14 39.07
N ALA A 445 -44.21 75.29 38.05
CA ALA A 445 -43.31 74.14 38.01
C ALA A 445 -42.85 73.90 36.57
N VAL A 446 -41.62 73.39 36.44
CA VAL A 446 -41.01 73.06 35.14
C VAL A 446 -40.48 71.64 35.18
N LEU A 447 -40.92 70.83 34.23
CA LEU A 447 -40.27 69.61 33.83
C LEU A 447 -39.49 69.91 32.55
N TRP A 448 -38.17 69.79 32.60
CA TRP A 448 -37.31 69.92 31.43
C TRP A 448 -36.32 68.76 31.44
N HIS A 449 -36.39 67.91 30.42
CA HIS A 449 -35.59 66.71 30.31
C HIS A 449 -35.17 66.51 28.85
N PRO A 450 -33.94 66.89 28.46
CA PRO A 450 -33.43 66.60 27.13
C PRO A 450 -33.30 65.08 26.92
N ARG A 451 -33.41 64.64 25.67
CA ARG A 451 -33.32 63.22 25.29
C ARG A 451 -31.89 62.71 25.34
N ASP A 452 -30.97 63.52 24.86
CA ASP A 452 -29.52 63.31 24.96
C ASP A 452 -28.96 64.22 26.08
N VAL A 453 -27.64 64.43 26.15
CA VAL A 453 -27.01 65.34 27.16
C VAL A 453 -27.41 66.81 26.96
N VAL A 454 -27.81 67.16 25.72
CA VAL A 454 -28.35 68.46 25.31
C VAL A 454 -29.54 68.25 24.35
N GLY A 455 -30.47 69.20 24.30
CA GLY A 455 -31.72 69.08 23.52
C GLY A 455 -32.04 70.30 22.66
N GLY A 456 -33.12 70.25 21.87
CA GLY A 456 -33.70 71.38 21.14
C GLY A 456 -34.66 72.24 21.99
N ASP A 457 -35.18 71.66 23.07
CA ASP A 457 -36.16 72.25 23.95
C ASP A 457 -35.60 73.28 24.95
N PHE A 458 -36.32 74.37 25.17
CA PHE A 458 -36.10 75.30 26.29
C PHE A 458 -37.36 76.07 26.68
N TYR A 459 -37.27 76.84 27.76
CA TYR A 459 -38.37 77.67 28.25
C TYR A 459 -37.89 79.10 28.49
N VAL A 460 -38.83 80.04 28.38
CA VAL A 460 -38.58 81.49 28.49
C VAL A 460 -39.40 82.09 29.62
N TYR A 461 -38.81 83.06 30.31
CA TYR A 461 -39.47 83.79 31.38
C TYR A 461 -38.93 85.21 31.49
N ARG A 462 -39.81 86.21 31.48
CA ARG A 462 -39.47 87.62 31.71
C ARG A 462 -40.59 88.31 32.48
N ALA A 463 -40.25 89.06 33.52
CA ALA A 463 -41.22 89.77 34.34
C ALA A 463 -40.99 91.28 34.35
N THR A 464 -42.08 92.03 34.52
CA THR A 464 -42.09 93.44 34.88
C THR A 464 -43.10 93.64 36.01
N SER A 465 -43.21 94.87 36.53
CA SER A 465 -44.23 95.19 37.55
C SER A 465 -45.67 95.00 37.06
N GLN A 466 -45.92 95.00 35.75
CA GLN A 466 -47.26 94.93 35.15
C GLN A 466 -47.71 93.50 34.82
N GLY A 467 -46.76 92.56 34.73
CA GLY A 467 -47.04 91.21 34.27
C GLY A 467 -45.78 90.42 33.94
N CYS A 468 -45.95 89.14 33.59
CA CYS A 468 -44.86 88.26 33.20
C CYS A 468 -45.17 87.46 31.95
N LEU A 469 -44.16 87.27 31.10
CA LEU A 469 -44.18 86.41 29.93
C LEU A 469 -43.57 85.06 30.29
N LEU A 470 -44.28 83.98 29.97
CA LEU A 470 -43.85 82.59 30.11
C LEU A 470 -43.93 81.89 28.76
N GLY A 471 -43.07 80.91 28.52
CA GLY A 471 -43.20 80.11 27.32
C GLY A 471 -42.32 78.89 27.25
N VAL A 472 -42.62 78.04 26.29
CA VAL A 472 -41.82 76.85 25.93
C VAL A 472 -41.52 76.90 24.44
N VAL A 473 -40.38 76.35 24.06
CA VAL A 473 -39.87 76.32 22.71
C VAL A 473 -39.30 74.93 22.45
N ASP A 474 -39.68 74.35 21.33
CA ASP A 474 -39.15 73.10 20.80
C ASP A 474 -38.51 73.41 19.43
N CYS A 475 -37.19 73.21 19.34
CA CYS A 475 -36.45 73.43 18.11
C CYS A 475 -36.30 72.13 17.33
N ALA A 476 -36.33 72.21 16.00
CA ALA A 476 -36.13 71.04 15.15
C ALA A 476 -34.84 70.28 15.47
N GLY A 477 -35.02 68.99 15.79
CA GLY A 477 -33.95 68.06 16.11
C GLY A 477 -33.56 68.09 17.59
N HIS A 478 -33.01 66.99 18.06
CA HIS A 478 -32.51 66.81 19.43
C HIS A 478 -30.97 66.73 19.42
N GLY A 479 -30.34 66.59 20.58
CA GLY A 479 -28.89 66.46 20.68
C GLY A 479 -28.16 67.74 20.28
N VAL A 480 -26.91 67.62 19.80
CA VAL A 480 -26.05 68.78 19.49
C VAL A 480 -26.66 69.74 18.46
N PRO A 481 -27.25 69.29 17.33
CA PRO A 481 -27.91 70.20 16.39
C PRO A 481 -29.10 70.96 16.98
N GLY A 482 -29.93 70.27 17.79
CA GLY A 482 -31.03 70.88 18.54
C GLY A 482 -30.53 71.96 19.49
N ALA A 483 -29.47 71.67 20.24
CA ALA A 483 -28.89 72.61 21.20
C ALA A 483 -28.34 73.89 20.54
N LEU A 484 -27.75 73.79 19.35
CA LEU A 484 -27.34 74.97 18.57
C LEU A 484 -28.54 75.81 18.14
N MET A 485 -29.63 75.16 17.75
CA MET A 485 -30.89 75.83 17.43
C MET A 485 -31.50 76.50 18.65
N THR A 486 -31.47 75.88 19.83
CA THR A 486 -31.89 76.47 21.11
C THR A 486 -31.16 77.78 21.40
N MET A 487 -29.84 77.83 21.21
CA MET A 487 -29.06 79.07 21.45
C MET A 487 -29.46 80.21 20.50
N LEU A 488 -29.68 79.88 19.22
CA LEU A 488 -30.13 80.84 18.20
C LEU A 488 -31.55 81.32 18.48
N ALA A 489 -32.46 80.39 18.76
CA ALA A 489 -33.86 80.66 19.09
C ALA A 489 -33.97 81.53 20.34
N HIS A 490 -33.22 81.21 21.40
CA HIS A 490 -33.16 82.00 22.62
C HIS A 490 -32.72 83.43 22.33
N ALA A 491 -31.62 83.64 21.59
CA ALA A 491 -31.18 84.98 21.22
C ALA A 491 -32.21 85.74 20.35
N ALA A 492 -32.88 85.05 19.43
CA ALA A 492 -33.91 85.64 18.59
C ALA A 492 -35.16 86.06 19.39
N ILE A 493 -35.59 85.24 20.35
CA ILE A 493 -36.72 85.55 21.23
C ILE A 493 -36.38 86.70 22.17
N GLU A 494 -35.18 86.73 22.75
CA GLU A 494 -34.73 87.85 23.59
C GLU A 494 -34.73 89.18 22.84
N GLN A 495 -34.22 89.19 21.60
CA GLN A 495 -34.27 90.37 20.76
C GLN A 495 -35.72 90.76 20.39
N ALA A 496 -36.57 89.77 20.06
CA ALA A 496 -37.97 90.02 19.76
C ALA A 496 -38.75 90.60 20.96
N ILE A 497 -38.45 90.12 22.17
CA ILE A 497 -39.01 90.66 23.42
C ILE A 497 -38.56 92.11 23.63
N ALA A 498 -37.29 92.42 23.39
CA ALA A 498 -36.78 93.78 23.50
C ALA A 498 -37.44 94.74 22.48
N ASP A 499 -37.71 94.27 21.27
CA ASP A 499 -38.29 95.07 20.19
C ASP A 499 -39.82 95.26 20.30
N ALA A 500 -40.55 94.21 20.69
CA ALA A 500 -42.02 94.21 20.72
C ALA A 500 -42.61 94.50 22.10
N GLY A 501 -41.83 94.32 23.17
CA GLY A 501 -42.31 94.34 24.55
C GLY A 501 -43.01 93.02 24.95
N LEU A 502 -43.21 92.82 26.25
CA LEU A 502 -43.71 91.55 26.81
C LEU A 502 -45.20 91.29 26.56
N HIS A 503 -46.00 92.35 26.36
CA HIS A 503 -47.46 92.31 26.40
C HIS A 503 -48.12 91.80 25.12
N ASP A 504 -47.35 91.59 24.04
CA ASP A 504 -47.85 91.11 22.75
C ASP A 504 -47.12 89.84 22.28
N PRO A 505 -47.54 88.65 22.76
CA PRO A 505 -46.95 87.37 22.34
C PRO A 505 -46.94 87.14 20.83
N ALA A 506 -48.01 87.51 20.10
CA ALA A 506 -48.07 87.34 18.66
C ALA A 506 -47.06 88.22 17.90
N ALA A 507 -46.82 89.45 18.39
CA ALA A 507 -45.77 90.31 17.85
C ALA A 507 -44.38 89.74 18.12
N ILE A 508 -44.14 89.19 19.32
CA ILE A 508 -42.88 88.50 19.67
C ILE A 508 -42.65 87.34 18.69
N LEU A 509 -43.63 86.44 18.51
CA LEU A 509 -43.52 85.32 17.56
C LEU A 509 -43.23 85.78 16.13
N SER A 510 -43.94 86.81 15.66
CA SER A 510 -43.73 87.36 14.31
C SER A 510 -42.33 87.96 14.12
N ARG A 511 -41.78 88.59 15.16
CA ARG A 511 -40.41 89.14 15.16
C ARG A 511 -39.38 88.02 15.23
N THR A 512 -39.58 87.03 16.09
CA THR A 512 -38.73 85.84 16.19
C THR A 512 -38.64 85.12 14.84
N ASP A 513 -39.77 84.89 14.14
CA ASP A 513 -39.77 84.30 12.79
C ASP A 513 -38.91 85.09 11.80
N GLY A 514 -39.04 86.42 11.82
CA GLY A 514 -38.22 87.28 10.97
C GLY A 514 -36.71 87.23 11.31
N ILE A 515 -36.36 87.16 12.60
CA ILE A 515 -34.96 87.10 13.05
C ILE A 515 -34.34 85.75 12.69
N VAL A 516 -35.01 84.64 13.05
CA VAL A 516 -34.56 83.26 12.78
C VAL A 516 -34.31 83.06 11.28
N ARG A 517 -35.25 83.48 10.43
CA ARG A 517 -35.09 83.42 8.97
C ARG A 517 -33.85 84.19 8.49
N ARG A 518 -33.61 85.40 8.99
CA ARG A 518 -32.42 86.18 8.61
C ARG A 518 -31.12 85.53 9.05
N MET A 519 -31.10 84.95 10.25
CA MET A 519 -29.91 84.27 10.78
C MET A 519 -29.55 83.00 9.99
N LEU A 520 -30.56 82.30 9.44
CA LEU A 520 -30.37 81.01 8.77
C LEU A 520 -30.34 81.08 7.23
N HIS A 521 -30.72 82.22 6.62
CA HIS A 521 -30.76 82.39 5.16
C HIS A 521 -29.42 82.83 4.53
N ALA A 522 -28.32 82.15 4.87
CA ALA A 522 -27.07 82.22 4.10
C ALA A 522 -26.73 80.83 3.52
N ASP A 523 -26.83 80.72 2.18
CA ASP A 523 -26.34 79.63 1.33
C ASP A 523 -26.91 78.21 1.55
N SER A 524 -28.20 78.04 1.25
CA SER A 524 -28.82 76.73 1.09
C SER A 524 -28.44 76.06 -0.24
N THR A 525 -27.26 75.44 -0.30
CA THR A 525 -26.97 74.37 -1.25
C THR A 525 -26.73 73.06 -0.51
N GLN A 526 -27.66 72.11 -0.75
CA GLN A 526 -27.52 70.65 -0.75
C GLN A 526 -28.06 69.77 0.40
N HIS A 527 -28.46 70.24 1.58
CA HIS A 527 -29.25 69.39 2.49
C HIS A 527 -30.32 70.21 3.22
N ALA A 528 -31.58 69.77 3.18
CA ALA A 528 -32.70 70.44 3.84
C ALA A 528 -32.53 70.32 5.36
N LEU A 529 -31.79 71.24 5.98
CA LEU A 529 -31.77 71.34 7.45
C LEU A 529 -33.19 71.68 7.92
N ALA A 530 -33.70 70.88 8.86
CA ALA A 530 -34.88 71.23 9.61
C ALA A 530 -34.48 72.35 10.58
N THR A 531 -35.04 73.54 10.38
CA THR A 531 -34.74 74.73 11.20
C THR A 531 -36.00 75.36 11.78
N ASN A 532 -37.12 74.65 11.69
CA ASN A 532 -38.37 75.10 12.25
C ASN A 532 -38.33 74.98 13.79
N MET A 533 -39.13 75.78 14.47
CA MET A 533 -39.31 75.66 15.91
C MET A 533 -40.77 75.92 16.28
N ASP A 534 -41.25 75.14 17.24
CA ASP A 534 -42.57 75.24 17.82
C ASP A 534 -42.45 76.07 19.09
N VAL A 535 -43.37 77.01 19.31
CA VAL A 535 -43.25 78.00 20.38
C VAL A 535 -44.62 78.29 20.98
N GLY A 536 -44.74 78.29 22.30
CA GLY A 536 -45.91 78.81 23.01
C GLY A 536 -45.52 79.95 23.94
N LEU A 537 -46.15 81.11 23.81
CA LEU A 537 -45.90 82.30 24.65
C LEU A 537 -47.19 82.80 25.31
N ALA A 538 -47.17 82.91 26.63
CA ALA A 538 -48.27 83.42 27.45
C ALA A 538 -47.80 84.63 28.27
N TYR A 539 -48.41 85.79 28.04
CA TYR A 539 -48.24 86.98 28.88
C TYR A 539 -49.38 87.06 29.90
N VAL A 540 -49.02 87.08 31.18
CA VAL A 540 -49.94 87.24 32.31
C VAL A 540 -49.96 88.71 32.71
N ASP A 541 -51.07 89.38 32.44
CA ASP A 541 -51.32 90.78 32.80
C ASP A 541 -51.96 90.85 34.19
N PHE A 542 -51.22 91.37 35.17
CA PHE A 542 -51.68 91.46 36.56
C PHE A 542 -52.70 92.56 36.77
N GLU A 543 -52.62 93.66 36.02
CA GLU A 543 -53.52 94.81 36.15
C GLU A 543 -54.90 94.49 35.58
N ARG A 544 -54.95 93.87 34.40
CA ARG A 544 -56.20 93.52 33.71
C ARG A 544 -56.74 92.15 34.09
N ARG A 545 -55.98 91.37 34.86
CA ARG A 545 -56.25 89.97 35.20
C ARG A 545 -56.61 89.14 33.96
N ARG A 546 -55.69 89.10 32.99
CA ARG A 546 -55.85 88.32 31.75
C ARG A 546 -54.56 87.59 31.40
N VAL A 547 -54.70 86.47 30.72
CA VAL A 547 -53.62 85.78 30.03
C VAL A 547 -53.79 86.01 28.54
N ILE A 548 -52.78 86.61 27.92
CA ILE A 548 -52.69 86.83 26.48
C ILE A 548 -51.78 85.73 25.94
N TYR A 549 -52.25 84.94 24.98
CA TYR A 549 -51.55 83.79 24.46
C TYR A 549 -51.36 83.86 22.95
N ALA A 550 -50.18 83.51 22.46
CA ALA A 550 -49.95 83.15 21.07
C ALA A 550 -49.01 81.96 20.97
N GLY A 551 -49.28 81.05 20.04
CA GLY A 551 -48.47 79.86 19.82
C GLY A 551 -48.26 79.53 18.35
N ALA A 552 -47.15 78.86 18.07
CA ALA A 552 -46.76 78.21 16.84
C ALA A 552 -46.66 76.71 17.15
N LYS A 553 -47.64 75.92 16.71
CA LYS A 553 -47.81 74.46 16.97
C LYS A 553 -47.95 74.00 18.43
N ILE A 554 -47.57 74.80 19.42
CA ILE A 554 -47.83 74.52 20.85
C ILE A 554 -49.11 75.20 21.29
N ALA A 555 -50.00 74.49 21.99
CA ALA A 555 -51.24 75.02 22.55
C ALA A 555 -51.07 75.38 24.03
N LEU A 556 -51.87 76.33 24.54
CA LEU A 556 -51.95 76.63 25.97
C LEU A 556 -53.16 75.89 26.56
N TYR A 557 -52.89 74.94 27.44
CA TYR A 557 -53.93 74.25 28.20
C TYR A 557 -54.22 74.99 29.50
N PHE A 558 -55.46 74.97 29.96
CA PHE A 558 -55.80 75.50 31.28
C PHE A 558 -56.95 74.73 31.93
N SER A 559 -56.89 74.59 33.26
CA SER A 559 -57.84 73.80 34.02
C SER A 559 -58.05 74.35 35.42
N ASP A 560 -59.27 74.24 35.93
CA ASP A 560 -59.67 74.47 37.32
C ASP A 560 -59.89 73.15 38.10
N GLY A 561 -59.53 72.01 37.51
CA GLY A 561 -59.76 70.67 38.04
C GLY A 561 -61.13 70.06 37.73
N GLU A 562 -62.05 70.80 37.09
CA GLU A 562 -63.31 70.27 36.59
C GLU A 562 -63.31 70.14 35.07
N THR A 563 -62.87 71.18 34.36
CA THR A 563 -62.71 71.15 32.90
C THR A 563 -61.26 71.35 32.48
N LEU A 564 -60.93 70.85 31.29
CA LEU A 564 -59.68 71.15 30.61
C LEU A 564 -60.04 71.78 29.28
N ASP A 565 -59.60 73.01 29.11
CA ASP A 565 -59.81 73.79 27.91
C ASP A 565 -58.45 74.15 27.31
N GLU A 566 -58.42 74.47 26.02
CA GLU A 566 -57.21 74.85 25.31
C GLU A 566 -57.38 76.13 24.50
N LEU A 567 -56.33 76.95 24.43
CA LEU A 567 -56.17 77.98 23.41
C LEU A 567 -55.28 77.41 22.30
N PRO A 568 -55.82 77.21 21.07
CA PRO A 568 -55.10 76.55 20.01
C PRO A 568 -53.95 77.40 19.47
N ALA A 569 -52.89 76.73 19.04
CA ALA A 569 -51.76 77.34 18.35
C ALA A 569 -52.09 77.70 16.89
N GLY A 570 -51.32 78.61 16.31
CA GLY A 570 -51.16 78.69 14.87
C GLY A 570 -50.57 77.39 14.32
N ARG A 571 -51.05 76.93 13.16
CA ARG A 571 -50.63 75.65 12.56
C ARG A 571 -49.22 75.63 11.98
N ARG A 572 -48.53 76.78 11.96
CA ARG A 572 -47.19 76.93 11.35
C ARG A 572 -46.16 77.19 12.43
N ALA A 573 -45.08 76.43 12.37
CA ALA A 573 -43.89 76.65 13.16
C ALA A 573 -43.21 77.97 12.78
N ILE A 574 -42.40 78.50 13.68
CA ILE A 574 -41.44 79.56 13.39
C ILE A 574 -40.36 78.97 12.46
N GLY A 575 -39.88 79.73 11.48
CA GLY A 575 -38.87 79.26 10.52
C GLY A 575 -39.40 78.27 9.47
N ASP A 576 -40.70 78.02 9.40
CA ASP A 576 -41.33 77.15 8.38
C ASP A 576 -41.16 77.73 6.95
N ARG A 577 -41.27 76.91 5.90
CA ARG A 577 -41.10 77.36 4.50
C ARG A 577 -42.05 78.48 4.10
N ARG A 578 -43.23 78.55 4.72
CA ARG A 578 -44.20 79.63 4.51
C ARG A 578 -44.27 80.50 5.76
N LEU A 579 -44.42 81.80 5.57
CA LEU A 579 -44.62 82.76 6.66
C LEU A 579 -45.81 82.36 7.54
N GLY A 580 -45.62 82.39 8.85
CA GLY A 580 -46.66 82.18 9.85
C GLY A 580 -47.48 83.45 10.07
N GLU A 581 -48.77 83.29 10.36
CA GLU A 581 -49.60 84.35 10.95
C GLU A 581 -49.91 83.95 12.38
N TYR A 582 -49.43 84.75 13.34
CA TYR A 582 -49.64 84.54 14.77
C TYR A 582 -50.67 85.56 15.27
N ARG A 583 -51.58 85.12 16.15
CA ARG A 583 -52.65 85.96 16.71
C ARG A 583 -52.75 85.73 18.20
N ASN A 584 -52.99 86.81 18.94
CA ASN A 584 -53.26 86.73 20.37
C ASN A 584 -54.68 86.22 20.61
N ALA A 585 -54.80 85.27 21.52
CA ALA A 585 -56.04 84.88 22.17
C ALA A 585 -55.98 85.36 23.63
N GLU A 586 -57.08 85.90 24.14
CA GLU A 586 -57.15 86.36 25.52
C GLU A 586 -58.07 85.47 26.34
N ILE A 587 -57.68 85.22 27.57
CA ILE A 587 -58.53 84.56 28.56
C ILE A 587 -58.42 85.25 29.91
N GLU A 588 -59.52 85.26 30.67
CA GLU A 588 -59.56 85.80 32.02
C GLU A 588 -58.69 84.99 33.00
N LEU A 589 -57.92 85.70 33.83
CA LEU A 589 -57.09 85.14 34.90
C LEU A 589 -57.91 84.96 36.18
N LYS A 590 -58.45 83.74 36.35
CA LYS A 590 -59.28 83.37 37.51
C LYS A 590 -58.46 82.65 38.58
N PRO A 591 -58.76 82.89 39.87
CA PRO A 591 -58.16 82.12 40.97
C PRO A 591 -58.39 80.62 40.80
N GLY A 592 -57.43 79.79 41.20
CA GLY A 592 -57.54 78.33 41.12
C GLY A 592 -57.38 77.72 39.71
N ARG A 593 -57.15 78.53 38.67
CA ARG A 593 -56.89 78.06 37.31
C ARG A 593 -55.39 77.88 37.07
N THR A 594 -55.00 76.66 36.72
CA THR A 594 -53.64 76.33 36.35
C THR A 594 -53.49 76.30 34.82
N PHE A 595 -52.42 76.86 34.30
CA PHE A 595 -52.08 76.89 32.88
C PHE A 595 -50.88 75.97 32.60
N TYR A 596 -50.85 75.36 31.42
CA TYR A 596 -49.83 74.39 31.01
C TYR A 596 -49.41 74.62 29.55
N LEU A 597 -48.10 74.63 29.34
CA LEU A 597 -47.47 74.58 28.05
C LEU A 597 -46.60 73.33 28.01
N ALA A 598 -46.73 72.52 26.96
CA ALA A 598 -45.96 71.31 26.78
C ALA A 598 -45.47 71.18 25.34
N THR A 599 -44.24 70.70 25.17
CA THR A 599 -43.69 70.27 23.88
C THR A 599 -44.20 68.88 23.53
N ASP A 600 -44.08 68.48 22.26
CA ASP A 600 -44.66 67.22 21.79
C ASP A 600 -43.99 65.98 22.41
N GLY A 601 -42.72 66.08 22.85
CA GLY A 601 -41.99 64.99 23.47
C GLY A 601 -42.71 64.34 24.66
N PHE A 602 -43.44 65.12 25.49
CA PHE A 602 -44.25 64.53 26.56
C PHE A 602 -45.39 63.68 26.00
N LEU A 603 -46.09 64.17 24.97
CA LEU A 603 -47.25 63.52 24.37
C LEU A 603 -46.84 62.33 23.48
N ASP A 604 -45.69 62.41 22.85
CA ASP A 604 -45.18 61.43 21.89
C ASP A 604 -44.30 60.36 22.54
N GLN A 605 -43.99 60.49 23.83
CA GLN A 605 -43.24 59.51 24.61
C GLN A 605 -43.89 58.13 24.49
N ALA A 606 -43.15 57.18 23.91
CA ALA A 606 -43.59 55.81 23.76
C ALA A 606 -43.60 55.10 25.12
N GLY A 607 -44.63 54.29 25.36
CA GLY A 607 -44.78 53.58 26.61
C GLY A 607 -46.05 52.73 26.70
N GLY A 608 -46.34 52.26 27.91
CA GLY A 608 -47.41 51.31 28.20
C GLY A 608 -47.19 49.94 27.56
N GLU A 609 -48.20 49.08 27.63
CA GLU A 609 -48.11 47.68 27.13
C GLU A 609 -47.87 47.58 25.61
N LEU A 610 -48.33 48.58 24.84
CA LEU A 610 -48.34 48.56 23.38
C LEU A 610 -47.29 49.48 22.73
N GLY A 611 -46.53 50.25 23.52
CA GLY A 611 -45.52 51.18 23.00
C GLY A 611 -46.08 52.39 22.25
N TYR A 612 -47.34 52.76 22.49
CA TYR A 612 -47.94 53.96 21.90
C TYR A 612 -47.47 55.23 22.61
N GLY A 613 -47.55 56.38 21.91
CA GLY A 613 -47.37 57.70 22.53
C GLY A 613 -48.31 57.90 23.72
N PHE A 614 -47.88 58.65 24.73
CA PHE A 614 -48.67 59.01 25.91
C PHE A 614 -50.05 59.55 25.50
N GLY A 615 -50.04 60.48 24.54
CA GLY A 615 -51.18 60.96 23.78
C GLY A 615 -52.08 61.96 24.52
N ASN A 616 -52.83 62.74 23.73
CA ASN A 616 -53.69 63.82 24.21
C ASN A 616 -54.71 63.39 25.28
N ARG A 617 -55.30 62.19 25.17
CA ARG A 617 -56.32 61.72 26.12
C ARG A 617 -55.74 61.53 27.53
N ARG A 618 -54.59 60.87 27.65
CA ARG A 618 -53.95 60.64 28.95
C ARG A 618 -53.39 61.93 29.52
N PHE A 619 -52.86 62.80 28.66
CA PHE A 619 -52.41 64.13 29.05
C PHE A 619 -53.54 64.96 29.65
N ALA A 620 -54.71 64.94 29.03
CA ALA A 620 -55.89 65.61 29.55
C ALA A 620 -56.36 65.05 30.89
N GLU A 621 -56.44 63.72 31.02
CA GLU A 621 -56.81 63.03 32.26
C GLU A 621 -55.82 63.31 33.40
N MET A 622 -54.53 63.36 33.07
CA MET A 622 -53.46 63.69 34.01
C MET A 622 -53.59 65.13 34.51
N ILE A 623 -53.80 66.11 33.63
CA ILE A 623 -54.00 67.50 34.05
C ILE A 623 -55.22 67.63 34.96
N LEU A 624 -56.38 67.09 34.56
CA LEU A 624 -57.62 67.18 35.33
C LEU A 624 -57.46 66.62 36.75
N ARG A 625 -56.76 65.49 36.89
CA ARG A 625 -56.53 64.84 38.18
C ARG A 625 -55.71 65.71 39.14
N HIS A 626 -54.76 66.50 38.64
CA HIS A 626 -53.77 67.19 39.46
C HIS A 626 -53.93 68.71 39.49
N ALA A 627 -54.80 69.31 38.66
CA ALA A 627 -54.83 70.77 38.45
C ALA A 627 -55.06 71.62 39.72
N ARG A 628 -55.65 71.04 40.77
CA ARG A 628 -55.89 71.69 42.07
C ARG A 628 -54.75 71.50 43.08
N LEU A 629 -53.82 70.60 42.84
CA LEU A 629 -52.68 70.37 43.73
C LEU A 629 -51.70 71.57 43.73
N PRO A 630 -50.84 71.70 44.74
CA PRO A 630 -49.67 72.58 44.67
C PRO A 630 -48.82 72.26 43.43
N LEU A 631 -48.28 73.29 42.75
CA LEU A 631 -47.61 73.08 41.46
C LEU A 631 -46.35 72.22 41.57
N ALA A 632 -45.63 72.28 42.70
CA ALA A 632 -44.52 71.37 42.98
C ALA A 632 -44.97 69.90 43.01
N GLU A 633 -46.12 69.61 43.61
CA GLU A 633 -46.70 68.25 43.63
C GLU A 633 -47.21 67.84 42.25
N GLN A 634 -47.78 68.78 41.47
CA GLN A 634 -48.17 68.51 40.09
C GLN A 634 -46.97 68.14 39.23
N GLY A 635 -45.87 68.90 39.31
CA GLY A 635 -44.64 68.61 38.57
C GLY A 635 -44.08 67.23 38.90
N ALA A 636 -44.02 66.88 40.20
CA ALA A 636 -43.58 65.56 40.64
C ALA A 636 -44.53 64.44 40.15
N ALA A 637 -45.84 64.66 40.21
CA ALA A 637 -46.84 63.70 39.75
C ALA A 637 -46.76 63.47 38.23
N PHE A 638 -46.54 64.53 37.43
CA PHE A 638 -46.39 64.42 35.98
C PHE A 638 -45.11 63.68 35.61
N GLN A 639 -43.99 63.97 36.27
CA GLN A 639 -42.75 63.24 36.08
C GLN A 639 -42.91 61.75 36.41
N ALA A 640 -43.55 61.43 37.54
CA ALA A 640 -43.79 60.04 37.94
C ALA A 640 -44.73 59.31 36.96
N THR A 641 -45.82 59.97 36.55
CA THR A 641 -46.79 59.40 35.58
C THR A 641 -46.13 59.11 34.24
N LEU A 642 -45.27 60.02 33.77
CA LEU A 642 -44.53 59.83 32.52
C LEU A 642 -43.50 58.71 32.64
N ALA A 643 -42.73 58.66 33.74
CA ALA A 643 -41.74 57.62 33.97
C ALA A 643 -42.38 56.22 34.07
N GLU A 644 -43.53 56.11 34.75
CA GLU A 644 -44.31 54.87 34.84
C GLU A 644 -44.82 54.44 33.46
N TYR A 645 -45.34 55.38 32.66
CA TYR A 645 -45.79 55.08 31.31
C TYR A 645 -44.64 54.66 30.39
N GLN A 646 -43.52 55.39 30.45
CA GLN A 646 -42.33 55.12 29.64
C GLN A 646 -41.73 53.73 29.92
N GLY A 647 -41.60 53.33 31.18
CA GLY A 647 -41.00 52.04 31.55
C GLY A 647 -39.61 51.86 30.94
N ASP A 648 -39.38 50.73 30.25
CA ASP A 648 -38.10 50.42 29.60
C ASP A 648 -37.94 51.04 28.20
N TYR A 649 -38.92 51.80 27.70
CA TYR A 649 -38.81 52.46 26.40
C TYR A 649 -37.83 53.63 26.48
N PRO A 650 -36.99 53.84 25.43
CA PRO A 650 -36.12 55.00 25.37
C PRO A 650 -36.94 56.29 25.30
N GLN A 651 -36.38 57.38 25.82
CA GLN A 651 -36.96 58.70 25.63
C GLN A 651 -36.95 59.01 24.12
N ARG A 652 -38.10 59.42 23.58
CA ARG A 652 -38.25 59.57 22.13
C ARG A 652 -37.76 60.92 21.61
N ASP A 653 -38.07 61.98 22.36
CA ASP A 653 -37.71 63.35 22.03
C ASP A 653 -37.42 64.17 23.30
N ASP A 654 -36.98 65.42 23.15
CA ASP A 654 -36.82 66.33 24.28
C ASP A 654 -38.17 66.65 24.94
N ILE A 655 -38.20 66.77 26.26
CA ILE A 655 -39.46 66.91 27.03
C ILE A 655 -39.45 68.18 27.84
N THR A 656 -40.37 69.09 27.55
CA THR A 656 -40.61 70.31 28.34
C THR A 656 -42.07 70.47 28.68
N LEU A 657 -42.35 70.70 29.96
CA LEU A 657 -43.65 71.10 30.46
C LEU A 657 -43.48 72.23 31.48
N LEU A 658 -44.07 73.38 31.18
CA LEU A 658 -44.12 74.54 32.06
C LEU A 658 -45.56 74.75 32.50
N CYS A 659 -45.79 74.77 33.82
CA CYS A 659 -47.09 75.12 34.38
C CYS A 659 -46.99 76.31 35.34
N PHE A 660 -48.06 77.11 35.39
CA PHE A 660 -48.14 78.30 36.23
C PHE A 660 -49.57 78.56 36.71
N ARG A 661 -49.71 79.16 37.89
CA ARG A 661 -50.99 79.53 38.52
C ARG A 661 -50.89 80.85 39.25
N PHE A 662 -51.88 81.71 39.06
CA PHE A 662 -52.00 82.98 39.79
C PHE A 662 -53.40 83.03 40.43
N ASP A 663 -53.43 83.32 41.73
CA ASP A 663 -54.67 83.44 42.49
C ASP A 663 -55.25 84.86 42.47
#